data_AF-A0A3A1YND3-F1
#
_entry.id   AF-A0A3A1YND3-F1
#
_cell.length_a   1.000
_cell.length_b   1.000
_cell.length_c   1.000
_cell.angle_alpha   90.00
_cell.angle_beta   90.00
_cell.angle_gamma   90.00
#
_symmetry.space_group_name_H-M   'P 1'
#
loop_
_entity.id
_entity.type
_entity.pdbx_description
1 polymer ?
#
loop_
_entity_poly.entity_id
_entity_poly.type
_entity_poly.pdbx_seq_one_letter_code
_entity_poly.pdbx_strand_id
1 'polypeptide(L)'
;MSNSILIIAEKPSVARQIASFLSKRYRTKINSQNGVLNVAHFTVTHCIGHLLALVTPGKYDERYNKWNLADLPILPTNWQYDTIPSTKAQFNIVSKLIKSGNFTQIYHAGDPDREGQLLVDELFIKLNLNPYAESVQRLLISDLSDEGLNKAFNNIIPNQQMVGMSQSAFARAHADWILGMNLSRAATLYAQQFHFNGALSIGRVVTPVINLVYQRQLEIENFVPHPYYRIFAQCNSAINKEYQVYYDEQLSADSNFVVRLDLLRTLEQWDREKYQGKKKATIEDLTNHPELGKIVDEQGRLTSVNFVNWLPAQLSQNPTGIVIDTQQGNIQQTQPLGFSLHDLQTLMFNIYHVDIKDTLAAVQALYERKVVTYPRTDSNYLNEADYADRNVILKHLIDRADKLNIDTSNPYFRINPEQKTRIWASKKVTNHSAIAPTTEPYDFSGSKNENLAYTLIAKRYLMQFMPKAEYFQTNLAIEFNAKRPWVFTSQSKGLKDPGWKLLQMSSSQAAKFEENSKDNDNNSEEGSNNSSLLRMSTRQLVDNIHIGDLIEIRDMASESELTTPPAYFTEATLLTAMTNISRYVENKDIKAILNETDGLGTEATRADIIAKLFEKQFCLKDKRYIKIADIGRSLVQALPQELCAPDITAMWERSLKQMAEGNPEFSYNGFMQELAAWIEKLLGMLRQQSNNFQSFRGLDNSKGGKYGFSKYGKSSGSKTYSKGNYKSSGKTGYKSNKSYSQYNKTARNNDPF
;
A
#
# COMPACT_ATOMS: atom_id res chain seq x y z
N MET A 1 -10.71 43.53 31.87
CA MET A 1 -10.46 43.12 30.47
C MET A 1 -11.42 41.99 30.14
N SER A 2 -12.15 42.04 29.03
CA SER A 2 -13.04 40.92 28.64
C SER A 2 -12.20 39.67 28.40
N ASN A 3 -12.61 38.55 28.97
CA ASN A 3 -11.89 37.27 28.94
C ASN A 3 -11.96 36.66 27.53
N SER A 4 -11.19 37.24 26.60
CA SER A 4 -11.28 36.96 25.16
C SER A 4 -10.26 35.90 24.77
N ILE A 5 -10.67 34.92 23.97
CA ILE A 5 -9.87 33.73 23.65
C ILE A 5 -9.61 33.67 22.14
N LEU A 6 -8.35 33.45 21.76
CA LEU A 6 -7.97 33.18 20.37
C LEU A 6 -7.88 31.66 20.15
N ILE A 7 -8.53 31.13 19.12
CA ILE A 7 -8.40 29.72 18.71
C ILE A 7 -7.71 29.66 17.35
N ILE A 8 -6.63 28.87 17.24
CA ILE A 8 -5.87 28.70 15.99
C ILE A 8 -6.02 27.25 15.52
N ALA A 9 -6.85 27.03 14.50
CA ALA A 9 -7.05 25.72 13.89
C ALA A 9 -6.03 25.43 12.78
N GLU A 10 -5.85 24.17 12.41
CA GLU A 10 -4.98 23.77 11.28
C GLU A 10 -5.46 24.29 9.91
N LYS A 11 -6.79 24.32 9.71
CA LYS A 11 -7.39 24.53 8.39
C LYS A 11 -8.74 25.27 8.45
N PRO A 12 -9.15 25.94 7.36
CA PRO A 12 -10.37 26.76 7.36
C PRO A 12 -11.66 25.99 7.66
N SER A 13 -11.74 24.71 7.29
CA SER A 13 -12.91 23.86 7.58
C SER A 13 -13.09 23.62 9.08
N VAL A 14 -12.00 23.29 9.79
CA VAL A 14 -12.00 23.07 11.24
C VAL A 14 -12.36 24.36 11.98
N ALA A 15 -11.77 25.51 11.61
CA ALA A 15 -12.14 26.80 12.20
C ALA A 15 -13.63 27.13 12.04
N ARG A 16 -14.23 26.84 10.87
CA ARG A 16 -15.67 27.04 10.63
C ARG A 16 -16.53 26.14 11.51
N GLN A 17 -16.13 24.89 11.71
CA GLN A 17 -16.85 23.96 12.60
C GLN A 17 -16.77 24.40 14.06
N ILE A 18 -15.59 24.77 14.56
CA ILE A 18 -15.42 25.32 15.91
C ILE A 18 -16.30 26.56 16.09
N ALA A 19 -16.26 27.51 15.14
CA ALA A 19 -17.07 28.72 15.21
C ALA A 19 -18.58 28.42 15.17
N SER A 20 -19.01 27.45 14.36
CA SER A 20 -20.41 27.00 14.28
C SER A 20 -20.87 26.36 15.60
N PHE A 21 -20.06 25.48 16.19
CA PHE A 21 -20.34 24.88 17.49
C PHE A 21 -20.47 25.95 18.58
N LEU A 22 -19.53 26.89 18.64
CA LEU A 22 -19.57 28.01 19.59
C LEU A 22 -20.79 28.91 19.37
N SER A 23 -21.17 29.16 18.11
CA SER A 23 -22.36 29.94 17.77
C SER A 23 -23.63 29.31 18.32
N LYS A 24 -23.80 27.99 18.18
CA LYS A 24 -24.90 27.23 18.76
C LYS A 24 -24.85 27.28 20.30
N ARG A 25 -23.69 26.97 20.89
CA ARG A 25 -23.49 26.90 22.35
C ARG A 25 -23.82 28.22 23.05
N TYR A 26 -23.36 29.33 22.49
CA TYR A 26 -23.53 30.67 23.07
C TYR A 26 -24.68 31.47 22.44
N ARG A 27 -25.46 30.88 21.53
CA ARG A 27 -26.58 31.54 20.82
C ARG A 27 -26.19 32.90 20.23
N THR A 28 -24.98 32.99 19.67
CA THR A 28 -24.40 34.24 19.15
C THR A 28 -24.09 34.10 17.66
N LYS A 29 -24.33 35.14 16.86
CA LYS A 29 -24.00 35.13 15.43
C LYS A 29 -22.49 35.10 15.21
N ILE A 30 -22.06 34.40 14.16
CA ILE A 30 -20.66 34.43 13.71
C ILE A 30 -20.46 35.68 12.86
N ASN A 31 -19.47 36.50 13.20
CA ASN A 31 -19.00 37.57 12.33
C ASN A 31 -17.69 37.13 11.66
N SER A 32 -17.70 37.01 10.32
CA SER A 32 -16.57 36.54 9.53
C SER A 32 -15.93 37.69 8.77
N GLN A 33 -14.62 37.87 8.92
CA GLN A 33 -13.86 38.85 8.16
C GLN A 33 -12.44 38.34 7.92
N ASN A 34 -12.02 38.28 6.65
CA ASN A 34 -10.64 38.00 6.23
C ASN A 34 -10.01 36.79 6.95
N GLY A 35 -10.70 35.63 6.98
CA GLY A 35 -10.17 34.41 7.62
C GLY A 35 -10.25 34.38 9.15
N VAL A 36 -10.91 35.37 9.76
CA VAL A 36 -11.17 35.45 11.20
C VAL A 36 -12.68 35.34 11.46
N LEU A 37 -13.05 34.48 12.40
CA LEU A 37 -14.44 34.22 12.80
C LEU A 37 -14.62 34.64 14.26
N ASN A 38 -15.36 35.71 14.51
CA ASN A 38 -15.67 36.17 15.87
C ASN A 38 -17.02 35.60 16.31
N VAL A 39 -17.06 35.00 17.49
CA VAL A 39 -18.27 34.41 18.07
C VAL A 39 -18.21 34.45 19.59
N ALA A 40 -19.19 35.09 20.23
CA ALA A 40 -19.20 35.36 21.66
C ALA A 40 -17.88 36.04 22.12
N HIS A 41 -17.13 35.43 23.04
CA HIS A 41 -15.81 35.91 23.51
C HIS A 41 -14.64 35.21 22.79
N PHE A 42 -14.90 34.47 21.71
CA PHE A 42 -13.89 33.76 20.94
C PHE A 42 -13.60 34.46 19.61
N THR A 43 -12.33 34.46 19.26
CA THR A 43 -11.84 34.76 17.92
C THR A 43 -11.21 33.49 17.37
N VAL A 44 -11.79 32.92 16.32
CA VAL A 44 -11.29 31.70 15.69
C VAL A 44 -10.60 32.08 14.38
N THR A 45 -9.37 31.62 14.21
CA THR A 45 -8.60 31.73 12.97
C THR A 45 -8.04 30.35 12.60
N HIS A 46 -7.34 30.27 11.49
CA HIS A 46 -6.78 29.02 10.99
C HIS A 46 -5.46 29.20 10.26
N CYS A 47 -4.72 28.11 10.15
CA CYS A 47 -3.66 27.94 9.18
C CYS A 47 -4.23 27.38 7.87
N ILE A 48 -3.37 27.10 6.89
CA ILE A 48 -3.76 26.49 5.60
C ILE A 48 -2.67 25.44 5.27
N GLY A 49 -2.57 24.42 6.13
CA GLY A 49 -1.31 23.69 6.29
C GLY A 49 -0.23 24.59 6.88
N HIS A 50 1.04 24.25 6.66
CA HIS A 50 2.16 25.07 7.10
C HIS A 50 2.07 26.50 6.54
N LEU A 51 2.25 27.47 7.43
CA LEU A 51 2.40 28.88 7.04
C LEU A 51 3.87 29.25 6.86
N LEU A 52 4.76 28.44 7.42
CA LEU A 52 6.20 28.64 7.45
C LEU A 52 6.93 27.46 6.83
N ALA A 53 8.16 27.71 6.39
CA ALA A 53 9.09 26.67 5.99
C ALA A 53 10.48 27.00 6.53
N LEU A 54 11.28 25.97 6.78
CA LEU A 54 12.70 26.13 7.08
C LEU A 54 13.39 26.86 5.94
N VAL A 55 14.23 27.84 6.28
CA VAL A 55 14.95 28.59 5.25
C VAL A 55 15.98 27.72 4.54
N THR A 56 16.26 28.06 3.29
CA THR A 56 17.35 27.42 2.52
C THR A 56 18.72 27.83 3.07
N PRO A 57 19.78 27.04 2.86
CA PRO A 57 21.12 27.35 3.36
C PRO A 57 21.60 28.78 3.08
N GLY A 58 21.34 29.32 1.88
CA GLY A 58 21.71 30.69 1.50
C GLY A 58 21.14 31.83 2.35
N LYS A 59 20.14 31.55 3.20
CA LYS A 59 19.59 32.52 4.16
C LYS A 59 20.34 32.53 5.48
N TYR A 60 21.03 31.44 5.83
CA TYR A 60 21.92 31.39 6.99
C TYR A 60 23.25 32.10 6.68
N ASP A 61 23.78 31.86 5.48
CA ASP A 61 24.99 32.51 4.97
C ASP A 61 24.91 32.57 3.44
N GLU A 62 25.16 33.73 2.86
CA GLU A 62 25.08 33.96 1.41
C GLU A 62 26.04 33.05 0.63
N ARG A 63 27.17 32.62 1.24
CA ARG A 63 28.13 31.69 0.62
C ARG A 63 27.48 30.37 0.21
N TYR A 64 26.49 29.91 0.97
CA TYR A 64 25.80 28.64 0.72
C TYR A 64 24.85 28.66 -0.49
N ASN A 65 24.67 29.81 -1.16
CA ASN A 65 23.99 29.89 -2.45
C ASN A 65 24.81 29.21 -3.56
N LYS A 66 26.14 29.25 -3.49
CA LYS A 66 27.03 28.52 -4.39
C LYS A 66 27.44 27.19 -3.76
N TRP A 67 27.03 26.09 -4.37
CA TRP A 67 27.28 24.77 -3.81
C TRP A 67 28.75 24.40 -3.99
N ASN A 68 29.39 23.98 -2.90
CA ASN A 68 30.74 23.46 -2.89
C ASN A 68 30.87 22.40 -1.79
N LEU A 69 31.82 21.47 -1.93
CA LEU A 69 32.02 20.38 -0.98
C LEU A 69 32.66 20.84 0.33
N ALA A 70 33.41 21.96 0.33
CA ALA A 70 34.13 22.46 1.50
C ALA A 70 33.19 23.04 2.58
N ASP A 71 32.01 23.49 2.18
CA ASP A 71 30.98 24.03 3.07
C ASP A 71 30.13 22.94 3.76
N LEU A 72 30.32 21.66 3.43
CA LEU A 72 29.51 20.56 3.97
C LEU A 72 30.22 19.90 5.18
N PRO A 73 29.48 19.55 6.25
CA PRO A 73 28.02 19.73 6.42
C PRO A 73 27.63 21.15 6.88
N ILE A 74 26.46 21.58 6.45
CA ILE A 74 25.75 22.78 6.92
C ILE A 74 24.85 22.36 8.07
N LEU A 75 25.22 22.77 9.28
CA LEU A 75 24.54 22.44 10.53
C LEU A 75 24.12 23.74 11.26
N PRO A 76 22.87 24.23 11.05
CA PRO A 76 22.38 25.41 11.74
C PRO A 76 22.27 25.18 13.25
N THR A 77 22.79 26.11 14.04
CA THR A 77 22.58 26.13 15.50
C THR A 77 21.29 26.86 15.87
N ASN A 78 20.93 27.88 15.10
CA ASN A 78 19.72 28.69 15.27
C ASN A 78 18.82 28.52 14.04
N TRP A 79 17.79 27.69 14.17
CA TRP A 79 16.85 27.40 13.11
C TRP A 79 16.03 28.63 12.71
N GLN A 80 15.94 28.87 11.40
CA GLN A 80 15.20 30.01 10.85
C GLN A 80 14.07 29.52 9.94
N TYR A 81 12.94 30.22 10.04
CA TYR A 81 11.74 29.97 9.26
C TYR A 81 11.39 31.20 8.43
N ASP A 82 10.88 31.00 7.22
CA ASP A 82 10.31 32.06 6.39
C ASP A 82 8.88 31.72 5.96
N THR A 83 8.11 32.75 5.64
CA THR A 83 6.72 32.59 5.23
C THR A 83 6.64 31.91 3.87
N ILE A 84 5.76 30.93 3.74
CA ILE A 84 5.48 30.33 2.44
C ILE A 84 4.73 31.37 1.59
N PRO A 85 5.16 31.67 0.35
CA PRO A 85 4.60 32.76 -0.45
C PRO A 85 3.08 32.70 -0.63
N SER A 86 2.53 31.49 -0.83
CA SER A 86 1.10 31.26 -1.03
C SER A 86 0.25 31.49 0.23
N THR A 87 0.85 31.38 1.42
CA THR A 87 0.15 31.47 2.71
C THR A 87 0.53 32.70 3.53
N LYS A 88 1.44 33.55 3.01
CA LYS A 88 1.91 34.78 3.65
C LYS A 88 0.79 35.72 4.12
N ALA A 89 -0.29 35.86 3.35
CA ALA A 89 -1.43 36.67 3.75
C ALA A 89 -2.07 36.15 5.04
N GLN A 90 -2.27 34.83 5.14
CA GLN A 90 -2.82 34.20 6.34
C GLN A 90 -1.85 34.29 7.51
N PHE A 91 -0.55 34.10 7.28
CA PHE A 91 0.48 34.30 8.32
C PHE A 91 0.41 35.71 8.93
N ASN A 92 0.24 36.75 8.11
CA ASN A 92 0.14 38.13 8.59
C ASN A 92 -1.10 38.34 9.49
N ILE A 93 -2.21 37.67 9.17
CA ILE A 93 -3.45 37.74 9.96
C ILE A 93 -3.25 37.05 11.31
N VAL A 94 -2.76 35.81 11.29
CA VAL A 94 -2.54 35.02 12.52
C VAL A 94 -1.49 35.68 13.42
N SER A 95 -0.37 36.14 12.85
CA SER A 95 0.69 36.82 13.62
C SER A 95 0.22 38.13 14.25
N LYS A 96 -0.63 38.91 13.57
CA LYS A 96 -1.24 40.11 14.15
C LYS A 96 -2.13 39.76 15.34
N LEU A 97 -2.92 38.69 15.24
CA LEU A 97 -3.79 38.24 16.33
C LEU A 97 -2.98 37.79 17.55
N ILE A 98 -1.97 36.92 17.35
CA ILE A 98 -1.09 36.44 18.42
C ILE A 98 -0.40 37.62 19.13
N LYS A 99 0.14 38.59 18.38
CA LYS A 99 0.87 39.74 18.94
C LYS A 99 -0.01 40.84 19.53
N SER A 100 -1.32 40.78 19.34
CA SER A 100 -2.21 41.89 19.71
C SER A 100 -2.29 42.14 21.22
N GLY A 101 -1.98 41.13 22.06
CA GLY A 101 -2.14 41.20 23.51
C GLY A 101 -3.61 41.27 23.98
N ASN A 102 -4.57 41.16 23.06
CA ASN A 102 -6.00 41.30 23.35
C ASN A 102 -6.64 40.03 23.93
N PHE A 103 -5.91 38.92 23.96
CA PHE A 103 -6.42 37.60 24.34
C PHE A 103 -5.81 37.15 25.66
N THR A 104 -6.66 36.73 26.60
CA THR A 104 -6.21 36.20 27.89
C THR A 104 -5.69 34.77 27.76
N GLN A 105 -6.16 34.04 26.74
CA GLN A 105 -5.73 32.68 26.40
C GLN A 105 -5.69 32.49 24.88
N ILE A 106 -4.78 31.62 24.43
CA ILE A 106 -4.69 31.15 23.04
C ILE A 106 -4.84 29.63 23.05
N TYR A 107 -5.85 29.11 22.34
CA TYR A 107 -6.08 27.69 22.19
C TYR A 107 -5.50 27.21 20.85
N HIS A 108 -4.44 26.41 20.95
CA HIS A 108 -3.87 25.66 19.85
C HIS A 108 -4.81 24.50 19.48
N ALA A 109 -5.41 24.57 18.29
CA ALA A 109 -6.37 23.60 17.76
C ALA A 109 -5.90 22.94 16.45
N GLY A 110 -4.59 22.77 16.26
CA GLY A 110 -4.04 21.87 15.23
C GLY A 110 -4.46 20.42 15.46
N ASP A 111 -4.39 19.58 14.43
CA ASP A 111 -4.80 18.17 14.52
C ASP A 111 -3.99 17.43 15.62
N PRO A 112 -4.55 16.39 16.26
CA PRO A 112 -3.93 15.75 17.44
C PRO A 112 -2.79 14.79 17.08
N ASP A 113 -1.83 15.26 16.28
CA ASP A 113 -0.62 14.54 15.87
C ASP A 113 0.62 15.46 15.93
N ARG A 114 1.79 14.92 15.52
CA ARG A 114 3.07 15.67 15.50
C ARG A 114 3.03 16.88 14.57
N GLU A 115 2.43 16.74 13.38
CA GLU A 115 2.41 17.81 12.37
C GLU A 115 1.46 18.93 12.81
N GLY A 116 0.29 18.59 13.33
CA GLY A 116 -0.67 19.54 13.88
C GLY A 116 -0.09 20.31 15.06
N GLN A 117 0.73 19.67 15.92
CA GLN A 117 1.47 20.35 16.98
C GLN A 117 2.52 21.33 16.44
N LEU A 118 3.35 20.88 15.49
CA LEU A 118 4.41 21.69 14.89
C LEU A 118 3.86 22.95 14.22
N LEU A 119 2.79 22.80 13.44
CA LEU A 119 2.23 23.83 12.56
C LEU A 119 1.81 25.10 13.28
N VAL A 120 1.34 25.00 14.53
CA VAL A 120 1.00 26.19 15.33
C VAL A 120 2.17 26.63 16.20
N ASP A 121 2.93 25.70 16.79
CA ASP A 121 4.10 26.05 17.61
C ASP A 121 5.17 26.81 16.81
N GLU A 122 5.39 26.47 15.54
CA GLU A 122 6.34 27.19 14.65
C GLU A 122 5.98 28.68 14.47
N LEU A 123 4.70 29.03 14.58
CA LEU A 123 4.25 30.43 14.51
C LEU A 123 4.76 31.22 15.70
N PHE A 124 4.68 30.66 16.91
CA PHE A 124 5.19 31.30 18.12
C PHE A 124 6.70 31.49 18.04
N ILE A 125 7.42 30.45 17.61
CA ILE A 125 8.88 30.50 17.42
C ILE A 125 9.26 31.59 16.41
N LYS A 126 8.61 31.65 15.25
CA LYS A 126 8.85 32.70 14.24
C LYS A 126 8.57 34.11 14.77
N LEU A 127 7.66 34.25 15.73
CA LEU A 127 7.29 35.51 16.35
C LEU A 127 8.15 35.86 17.58
N ASN A 128 9.14 35.03 17.91
CA ASN A 128 9.97 35.11 19.13
C ASN A 128 9.14 35.07 20.41
N LEU A 129 8.13 34.20 20.45
CA LEU A 129 7.25 33.96 21.59
C LEU A 129 7.40 32.51 22.08
N ASN A 130 7.11 32.28 23.36
CA ASN A 130 7.13 30.93 23.94
C ASN A 130 5.80 30.20 23.63
N PRO A 131 5.79 29.12 22.82
CA PRO A 131 4.58 28.32 22.57
C PRO A 131 4.04 27.61 23.83
N TYR A 132 4.86 27.51 24.88
CA TYR A 132 4.53 26.84 26.14
C TYR A 132 4.23 27.82 27.29
N ALA A 133 3.96 29.10 26.98
CA ALA A 133 3.54 30.06 27.99
C ALA A 133 2.21 29.61 28.65
N GLU A 134 1.99 30.00 29.90
CA GLU A 134 0.76 29.63 30.66
C GLU A 134 -0.54 30.10 29.96
N SER A 135 -0.47 31.11 29.10
CA SER A 135 -1.60 31.58 28.30
C SER A 135 -1.91 30.72 27.07
N VAL A 136 -1.05 29.76 26.72
CA VAL A 136 -1.23 28.89 25.55
C VAL A 136 -1.70 27.52 26.01
N GLN A 137 -2.90 27.16 25.58
CA GLN A 137 -3.55 25.88 25.88
C GLN A 137 -3.66 25.04 24.61
N ARG A 138 -3.81 23.73 24.77
CA ARG A 138 -4.02 22.77 23.70
C ARG A 138 -5.47 22.27 23.70
N LEU A 139 -6.15 22.48 22.58
CA LEU A 139 -7.49 21.96 22.31
C LEU A 139 -7.37 20.73 21.39
N LEU A 140 -7.50 19.53 21.97
CA LEU A 140 -7.36 18.24 21.25
C LEU A 140 -8.71 17.82 20.67
N ILE A 141 -8.84 17.93 19.34
CA ILE A 141 -10.07 17.60 18.62
C ILE A 141 -9.84 16.32 17.81
N SER A 142 -10.40 15.20 18.27
CA SER A 142 -10.39 13.93 17.53
C SER A 142 -11.63 13.73 16.65
N ASP A 143 -12.72 14.43 16.99
CA ASP A 143 -14.01 14.39 16.28
C ASP A 143 -14.59 15.81 16.22
N LEU A 144 -15.08 16.19 15.03
CA LEU A 144 -15.62 17.51 14.72
C LEU A 144 -17.14 17.60 14.89
N SER A 145 -17.79 16.53 15.37
CA SER A 145 -19.17 16.55 15.83
C SER A 145 -19.37 17.51 17.01
N ASP A 146 -20.62 17.94 17.25
CA ASP A 146 -20.93 18.82 18.39
C ASP A 146 -20.59 18.13 19.74
N GLU A 147 -20.70 16.80 19.83
CA GLU A 147 -20.31 16.02 21.02
C GLU A 147 -18.79 15.94 21.19
N GLY A 148 -18.07 15.62 20.12
CA GLY A 148 -16.61 15.58 20.10
C GLY A 148 -15.98 16.92 20.47
N LEU A 149 -16.50 18.02 19.91
CA LEU A 149 -16.07 19.37 20.26
C LEU A 149 -16.40 19.70 21.72
N ASN A 150 -17.59 19.36 22.22
CA ASN A 150 -17.93 19.58 23.62
C ASN A 150 -16.97 18.85 24.57
N LYS A 151 -16.62 17.60 24.26
CA LYS A 151 -15.61 16.83 25.01
C LYS A 151 -14.23 17.49 24.95
N ALA A 152 -13.80 17.96 23.78
CA ALA A 152 -12.52 18.65 23.61
C ALA A 152 -12.43 19.94 24.45
N PHE A 153 -13.47 20.78 24.42
CA PHE A 153 -13.52 22.02 25.20
C PHE A 153 -13.56 21.79 26.71
N ASN A 154 -14.08 20.65 27.17
CA ASN A 154 -14.08 20.28 28.59
C ASN A 154 -12.74 19.68 29.07
N ASN A 155 -11.86 19.27 28.15
CA ASN A 155 -10.59 18.60 28.46
C ASN A 155 -9.39 19.36 27.86
N ILE A 156 -9.43 20.69 27.92
CA ILE A 156 -8.30 21.54 27.49
C ILE A 156 -7.14 21.34 28.47
N ILE A 157 -5.94 21.20 27.93
CA ILE A 157 -4.70 21.03 28.70
C ILE A 157 -3.72 22.17 28.40
N PRO A 158 -2.78 22.50 29.30
CA PRO A 158 -1.69 23.41 28.98
C PRO A 158 -0.84 22.92 27.81
N ASN A 159 -0.47 23.79 26.86
CA ASN A 159 0.38 23.38 25.74
C ASN A 159 1.78 22.94 26.21
N GLN A 160 2.19 23.33 27.42
CA GLN A 160 3.39 22.86 28.09
C GLN A 160 3.43 21.32 28.28
N GLN A 161 2.27 20.66 28.37
CA GLN A 161 2.22 19.19 28.42
C GLN A 161 2.54 18.53 27.06
N MET A 162 2.58 19.32 25.97
CA MET A 162 2.86 18.84 24.62
C MET A 162 4.33 19.05 24.19
N VAL A 163 5.23 19.44 25.10
CA VAL A 163 6.65 19.72 24.79
C VAL A 163 7.34 18.54 24.11
N GLY A 164 7.12 17.30 24.59
CA GLY A 164 7.69 16.11 23.95
C GLY A 164 7.24 15.95 22.50
N MET A 165 5.94 16.08 22.25
CA MET A 165 5.34 16.03 20.91
C MET A 165 5.93 17.10 19.99
N SER A 166 6.04 18.33 20.50
CA SER A 166 6.58 19.47 19.75
C SER A 166 8.07 19.27 19.42
N GLN A 167 8.88 18.87 20.40
CA GLN A 167 10.30 18.56 20.21
C GLN A 167 10.51 17.44 19.18
N SER A 168 9.68 16.38 19.24
CA SER A 168 9.70 15.29 18.25
C SER A 168 9.41 15.81 16.84
N ALA A 169 8.41 16.66 16.68
CA ALA A 169 8.08 17.21 15.37
C ALA A 169 9.17 18.15 14.82
N PHE A 170 9.76 19.02 15.66
CA PHE A 170 10.91 19.85 15.29
C PHE A 170 12.13 19.00 14.94
N ALA A 171 12.47 18.00 15.75
CA ALA A 171 13.57 17.07 15.49
C ALA A 171 13.43 16.40 14.12
N ARG A 172 12.23 15.92 13.79
CA ARG A 172 11.92 15.34 12.46
C ARG A 172 12.17 16.33 11.33
N ALA A 173 11.58 17.52 11.40
CA ALA A 173 11.70 18.54 10.36
C ALA A 173 13.16 18.99 10.15
N HIS A 174 13.89 19.18 11.24
CA HIS A 174 15.31 19.55 11.22
C HIS A 174 16.19 18.44 10.68
N ALA A 175 15.92 17.18 11.04
CA ALA A 175 16.70 16.05 10.57
C ALA A 175 16.53 15.79 9.08
N ASP A 176 15.28 15.84 8.60
CA ASP A 176 14.99 15.70 7.18
C ASP A 176 15.63 16.87 6.38
N TRP A 177 15.69 18.09 6.94
CA TRP A 177 16.40 19.22 6.33
C TRP A 177 17.92 19.02 6.28
N ILE A 178 18.55 18.61 7.39
CA ILE A 178 20.01 18.40 7.47
C ILE A 178 20.41 17.31 6.47
N LEU A 179 19.74 16.16 6.49
CA LEU A 179 20.04 15.05 5.60
C LEU A 179 19.84 15.49 4.15
N GLY A 180 18.66 16.05 3.84
CA GLY A 180 18.30 16.46 2.49
C GLY A 180 19.25 17.51 1.92
N MET A 181 19.54 18.58 2.66
CA MET A 181 20.40 19.66 2.17
C MET A 181 21.85 19.22 1.99
N ASN A 182 22.41 18.44 2.93
CA ASN A 182 23.82 18.07 2.88
C ASN A 182 24.09 16.96 1.86
N LEU A 183 23.35 15.86 1.92
CA LEU A 183 23.64 14.71 1.08
C LEU A 183 23.25 14.97 -0.39
N SER A 184 22.12 15.66 -0.64
CA SER A 184 21.73 16.04 -2.01
C SER A 184 22.77 16.95 -2.67
N ARG A 185 23.31 17.92 -1.93
CA ARG A 185 24.38 18.80 -2.42
C ARG A 185 25.65 18.01 -2.73
N ALA A 186 26.10 17.17 -1.80
CA ALA A 186 27.28 16.34 -1.98
C ALA A 186 27.17 15.44 -3.21
N ALA A 187 26.09 14.64 -3.30
CA ALA A 187 25.86 13.73 -4.41
C ALA A 187 25.74 14.46 -5.75
N THR A 188 25.04 15.61 -5.78
CA THR A 188 24.94 16.44 -6.98
C THR A 188 26.31 16.93 -7.44
N LEU A 189 27.14 17.44 -6.52
CA LEU A 189 28.47 17.94 -6.83
C LEU A 189 29.39 16.83 -7.36
N TYR A 190 29.34 15.63 -6.78
CA TYR A 190 30.10 14.48 -7.32
C TYR A 190 29.61 14.05 -8.70
N ALA A 191 28.30 13.98 -8.93
CA ALA A 191 27.75 13.66 -10.25
C ALA A 191 28.14 14.71 -11.31
N GLN A 192 28.16 15.99 -10.96
CA GLN A 192 28.55 17.09 -11.86
C GLN A 192 30.02 16.99 -12.32
N GLN A 193 30.91 16.40 -11.52
CA GLN A 193 32.30 16.11 -11.95
C GLN A 193 32.34 15.15 -13.15
N PHE A 194 31.27 14.37 -13.36
CA PHE A 194 31.09 13.47 -14.50
C PHE A 194 30.13 14.03 -15.56
N HIS A 195 29.98 15.35 -15.65
CA HIS A 195 29.12 16.06 -16.61
C HIS A 195 27.63 15.77 -16.50
N PHE A 196 27.15 15.30 -15.34
CA PHE A 196 25.73 15.25 -15.04
C PHE A 196 25.15 16.67 -14.96
N ASN A 197 24.05 16.91 -15.66
CA ASN A 197 23.32 18.17 -15.60
C ASN A 197 22.02 17.99 -14.81
N GLY A 198 21.83 18.78 -13.75
CA GLY A 198 20.67 18.71 -12.86
C GLY A 198 21.05 18.53 -11.39
N ALA A 199 20.06 18.18 -10.57
CA ALA A 199 20.21 17.97 -9.14
C ALA A 199 19.73 16.57 -8.73
N LEU A 200 20.45 15.95 -7.80
CA LEU A 200 20.08 14.68 -7.18
C LEU A 200 19.45 14.98 -5.82
N SER A 201 18.24 14.47 -5.60
CA SER A 201 17.53 14.56 -4.33
C SER A 201 17.73 13.29 -3.52
N ILE A 202 18.23 13.43 -2.30
CA ILE A 202 18.42 12.36 -1.33
C ILE A 202 17.53 12.64 -0.12
N GLY A 203 16.90 11.61 0.41
CA GLY A 203 16.05 11.73 1.59
C GLY A 203 15.85 10.38 2.26
N ARG A 204 15.67 10.43 3.59
CA ARG A 204 15.45 9.26 4.46
C ARG A 204 14.39 8.29 3.92
N VAL A 205 13.33 8.81 3.31
CA VAL A 205 12.24 7.99 2.79
C VAL A 205 12.35 7.77 1.28
N VAL A 206 12.61 8.81 0.49
CA VAL A 206 12.63 8.68 -0.98
C VAL A 206 13.77 7.75 -1.45
N THR A 207 14.94 7.80 -0.81
CA THR A 207 16.11 7.02 -1.23
C THR A 207 15.90 5.51 -1.02
N PRO A 208 15.42 5.02 0.14
CA PRO A 208 15.05 3.61 0.28
C PRO A 208 13.92 3.17 -0.66
N VAL A 209 12.96 4.04 -1.02
CA VAL A 209 11.93 3.69 -2.01
C VAL A 209 12.52 3.49 -3.41
N ILE A 210 13.47 4.34 -3.83
CA ILE A 210 14.20 4.15 -5.09
C ILE A 210 14.94 2.81 -5.05
N ASN A 211 15.59 2.50 -3.93
CA ASN A 211 16.30 1.23 -3.74
C ASN A 211 15.35 0.03 -3.82
N LEU A 212 14.14 0.07 -3.24
CA LEU A 212 13.15 -1.01 -3.40
C LEU A 212 12.85 -1.31 -4.87
N VAL A 213 12.61 -0.27 -5.67
CA VAL A 213 12.34 -0.42 -7.11
C VAL A 213 13.56 -1.00 -7.82
N TYR A 214 14.76 -0.53 -7.46
CA TYR A 214 16.01 -1.04 -8.01
C TYR A 214 16.26 -2.53 -7.66
N GLN A 215 16.08 -2.93 -6.40
CA GLN A 215 16.24 -4.33 -5.98
C GLN A 215 15.23 -5.24 -6.70
N ARG A 216 13.96 -4.82 -6.81
CA ARG A 216 12.97 -5.56 -7.60
C ARG A 216 13.37 -5.69 -9.07
N GLN A 217 13.93 -4.63 -9.67
CA GLN A 217 14.44 -4.68 -11.03
C GLN A 217 15.60 -5.69 -11.14
N LEU A 218 16.56 -5.68 -10.21
CA LEU A 218 17.66 -6.64 -10.18
C LEU A 218 17.18 -8.09 -9.98
N GLU A 219 16.22 -8.32 -9.10
CA GLU A 219 15.58 -9.64 -8.90
C GLU A 219 15.02 -10.16 -10.22
N ILE A 220 14.39 -9.29 -11.03
CA ILE A 220 13.83 -9.65 -12.33
C ILE A 220 14.92 -9.88 -13.38
N GLU A 221 15.93 -8.99 -13.43
CA GLU A 221 17.04 -9.07 -14.40
C GLU A 221 17.91 -10.32 -14.20
N ASN A 222 18.11 -10.73 -12.94
CA ASN A 222 18.92 -11.88 -12.58
C ASN A 222 18.11 -13.19 -12.43
N PHE A 223 16.80 -13.15 -12.65
CA PHE A 223 15.95 -14.33 -12.49
C PHE A 223 16.20 -15.36 -13.60
N VAL A 224 16.49 -16.60 -13.20
CA VAL A 224 16.58 -17.73 -14.11
C VAL A 224 15.34 -18.61 -13.92
N PRO A 225 14.46 -18.76 -14.94
CA PRO A 225 13.33 -19.66 -14.86
C PRO A 225 13.78 -21.11 -14.68
N HIS A 226 13.17 -21.80 -13.73
CA HIS A 226 13.37 -23.23 -13.48
C HIS A 226 12.06 -23.98 -13.76
N PRO A 227 12.10 -25.14 -14.43
CA PRO A 227 10.90 -25.95 -14.61
C PRO A 227 10.46 -26.56 -13.28
N TYR A 228 9.15 -26.57 -13.06
CA TYR A 228 8.49 -27.40 -12.06
C TYR A 228 7.30 -28.11 -12.70
N TYR A 229 6.81 -29.13 -12.02
CA TYR A 229 5.81 -30.03 -12.55
C TYR A 229 4.59 -30.12 -11.64
N ARG A 230 3.45 -30.46 -12.24
CA ARG A 230 2.23 -30.82 -11.53
C ARG A 230 1.74 -32.13 -12.09
N ILE A 231 1.52 -33.12 -11.24
CA ILE A 231 0.91 -34.40 -11.62
C ILE A 231 -0.57 -34.31 -11.27
N PHE A 232 -1.43 -34.63 -12.23
CA PHE A 232 -2.87 -34.67 -12.01
C PHE A 232 -3.45 -35.97 -12.57
N ALA A 233 -4.50 -36.45 -11.92
CA ALA A 233 -5.25 -37.62 -12.33
C ALA A 233 -6.69 -37.23 -12.62
N GLN A 234 -7.25 -37.74 -13.72
CA GLN A 234 -8.68 -37.80 -13.98
C GLN A 234 -9.19 -39.12 -13.42
N CYS A 235 -10.14 -39.03 -12.50
CA CYS A 235 -10.64 -40.16 -11.75
C CYS A 235 -12.15 -40.30 -11.90
N ASN A 236 -12.64 -41.53 -11.85
CA ASN A 236 -14.07 -41.85 -11.81
C ASN A 236 -14.41 -42.49 -10.46
N SER A 237 -15.54 -42.08 -9.88
CA SER A 237 -16.15 -42.84 -8.79
C SER A 237 -17.15 -43.87 -9.32
N ALA A 238 -17.59 -44.79 -8.46
CA ALA A 238 -18.61 -45.81 -8.77
C ALA A 238 -19.96 -45.25 -9.28
N ILE A 239 -20.20 -43.94 -9.15
CA ILE A 239 -21.38 -43.23 -9.65
C ILE A 239 -21.10 -42.44 -10.96
N ASN A 240 -20.02 -42.74 -11.68
CA ASN A 240 -19.63 -42.13 -12.97
C ASN A 240 -19.49 -40.60 -12.95
N LYS A 241 -19.13 -40.02 -11.81
CA LYS A 241 -18.71 -38.61 -11.75
C LYS A 241 -17.20 -38.53 -11.98
N GLU A 242 -16.78 -37.56 -12.79
CA GLU A 242 -15.37 -37.33 -13.14
C GLU A 242 -14.75 -36.29 -12.21
N TYR A 243 -13.56 -36.59 -11.69
CA TYR A 243 -12.83 -35.72 -10.78
C TYR A 243 -11.41 -35.52 -11.26
N GLN A 244 -10.94 -34.27 -11.22
CA GLN A 244 -9.52 -33.98 -11.36
C GLN A 244 -8.89 -33.78 -9.97
N VAL A 245 -7.90 -34.61 -9.66
CA VAL A 245 -7.13 -34.55 -8.40
C VAL A 245 -5.65 -34.29 -8.71
N TYR A 246 -4.94 -33.63 -7.81
CA TYR A 246 -3.53 -33.25 -7.97
C TYR A 246 -2.66 -33.93 -6.93
N TYR A 247 -1.48 -34.40 -7.31
CA TYR A 247 -0.55 -35.01 -6.37
C TYR A 247 -0.10 -34.03 -5.27
N ASP A 248 -0.11 -34.49 -4.03
CA ASP A 248 0.30 -33.71 -2.85
C ASP A 248 1.48 -34.40 -2.14
N GLU A 249 2.67 -33.86 -2.33
CA GLU A 249 3.90 -34.38 -1.72
C GLU A 249 3.91 -34.24 -0.19
N GLN A 250 3.30 -33.17 0.35
CA GLN A 250 3.35 -32.91 1.79
C GLN A 250 2.51 -33.93 2.55
N LEU A 251 1.33 -34.28 2.02
CA LEU A 251 0.50 -35.35 2.57
C LEU A 251 1.07 -36.74 2.30
N SER A 252 1.92 -36.89 1.28
CA SER A 252 2.61 -38.14 0.96
C SER A 252 3.93 -38.32 1.72
N ALA A 253 4.32 -37.38 2.60
CA ALA A 253 5.71 -37.19 3.06
C ALA A 253 6.33 -38.31 3.92
N ASP A 254 5.55 -39.24 4.50
CA ASP A 254 6.09 -40.46 5.14
C ASP A 254 6.80 -41.39 4.11
N SER A 255 6.64 -41.14 2.81
CA SER A 255 7.10 -41.98 1.70
C SER A 255 8.51 -41.64 1.19
N ASN A 256 9.07 -40.47 1.54
CA ASN A 256 10.24 -39.87 0.90
C ASN A 256 11.49 -40.77 0.83
N PHE A 257 11.73 -41.58 1.87
CA PHE A 257 12.87 -42.51 1.93
C PHE A 257 12.71 -43.72 0.99
N VAL A 258 11.47 -44.20 0.83
CA VAL A 258 11.15 -45.40 0.05
C VAL A 258 11.03 -45.08 -1.45
N VAL A 259 10.56 -43.87 -1.81
CA VAL A 259 10.56 -43.38 -3.20
C VAL A 259 11.98 -43.39 -3.77
N ARG A 260 12.95 -42.92 -2.98
CA ARG A 260 14.37 -42.94 -3.37
C ARG A 260 14.82 -44.37 -3.64
N LEU A 261 14.56 -45.33 -2.74
CA LEU A 261 14.97 -46.73 -2.89
C LEU A 261 14.39 -47.44 -4.12
N ASP A 262 13.15 -47.14 -4.51
CA ASP A 262 12.52 -47.80 -5.67
C ASP A 262 12.84 -47.11 -7.00
N LEU A 263 12.96 -45.78 -7.01
CA LEU A 263 13.52 -45.07 -8.15
C LEU A 263 14.96 -45.54 -8.39
N LEU A 264 15.72 -45.78 -7.32
CA LEU A 264 17.05 -46.39 -7.36
C LEU A 264 17.06 -47.82 -7.88
N ARG A 265 16.13 -48.69 -7.49
CA ARG A 265 16.03 -50.04 -8.06
C ARG A 265 15.71 -50.02 -9.56
N THR A 266 14.85 -49.09 -9.97
CA THR A 266 14.49 -48.89 -11.38
C THR A 266 15.68 -48.35 -12.18
N LEU A 267 16.41 -47.37 -11.63
CA LEU A 267 17.64 -46.84 -12.20
C LEU A 267 18.78 -47.86 -12.19
N GLU A 268 18.94 -48.69 -11.15
CA GLU A 268 19.90 -49.80 -11.11
C GLU A 268 19.59 -50.87 -12.16
N GLN A 269 18.30 -51.16 -12.42
CA GLN A 269 17.91 -52.04 -13.53
C GLN A 269 18.30 -51.44 -14.87
N TRP A 270 18.07 -50.15 -15.08
CA TRP A 270 18.47 -49.42 -16.28
C TRP A 270 20.01 -49.32 -16.44
N ASP A 271 20.74 -49.13 -15.35
CA ASP A 271 22.20 -49.00 -15.33
C ASP A 271 22.88 -50.38 -15.53
N ARG A 272 22.31 -51.47 -15.02
CA ARG A 272 22.77 -52.86 -15.32
C ARG A 272 22.62 -53.23 -16.80
N GLU A 273 21.63 -52.68 -17.49
CA GLU A 273 21.42 -52.89 -18.91
C GLU A 273 22.41 -52.09 -19.77
N LYS A 274 22.95 -50.97 -19.26
CA LYS A 274 23.78 -50.03 -20.03
C LYS A 274 25.27 -50.03 -19.68
N TYR A 275 25.64 -50.30 -18.43
CA TYR A 275 27.02 -50.38 -17.95
C TYR A 275 27.32 -51.78 -17.41
N GLN A 276 28.08 -52.53 -18.21
CA GLN A 276 28.53 -53.89 -17.91
C GLN A 276 29.52 -53.91 -16.72
N GLY A 277 28.96 -53.91 -15.50
CA GLY A 277 29.61 -54.45 -14.31
C GLY A 277 30.75 -53.62 -13.71
N LYS A 278 30.43 -52.57 -12.94
CA LYS A 278 31.29 -52.13 -11.81
C LYS A 278 30.45 -51.70 -10.60
N LYS A 279 30.88 -52.22 -9.43
CA LYS A 279 30.54 -51.95 -8.02
C LYS A 279 29.09 -51.52 -7.70
N LYS A 280 28.37 -52.34 -6.90
CA LYS A 280 27.11 -51.96 -6.25
C LYS A 280 27.29 -50.64 -5.49
N ALA A 281 26.49 -49.63 -5.81
CA ALA A 281 26.44 -48.37 -5.10
C ALA A 281 25.95 -48.58 -3.66
N THR A 282 26.55 -47.87 -2.69
CA THR A 282 26.14 -47.94 -1.28
C THR A 282 24.92 -47.05 -1.01
N ILE A 283 24.18 -47.27 0.09
CA ILE A 283 23.04 -46.42 0.49
C ILE A 283 23.47 -44.94 0.56
N GLU A 284 24.70 -44.65 0.96
CA GLU A 284 25.25 -43.30 1.05
C GLU A 284 25.58 -42.70 -0.33
N ASP A 285 26.08 -43.50 -1.29
CA ASP A 285 26.28 -43.08 -2.70
C ASP A 285 24.93 -42.81 -3.40
N LEU A 286 23.92 -43.62 -3.08
CA LEU A 286 22.57 -43.60 -3.64
C LEU A 286 21.72 -42.43 -3.10
N THR A 287 21.90 -42.07 -1.83
CA THR A 287 21.20 -40.94 -1.20
C THR A 287 21.76 -39.58 -1.65
N ASN A 288 23.01 -39.56 -2.11
CA ASN A 288 23.71 -38.38 -2.63
C ASN A 288 23.77 -38.35 -4.17
N HIS A 289 23.03 -39.22 -4.86
CA HIS A 289 23.08 -39.35 -6.31
C HIS A 289 22.56 -38.08 -7.02
N PRO A 290 23.32 -37.43 -7.92
CA PRO A 290 22.97 -36.15 -8.53
C PRO A 290 21.64 -36.16 -9.31
N GLU A 291 21.28 -37.28 -9.93
CA GLU A 291 20.02 -37.45 -10.69
C GLU A 291 18.79 -37.73 -9.80
N LEU A 292 18.99 -37.92 -8.49
CA LEU A 292 17.96 -38.18 -7.47
C LEU A 292 17.77 -37.00 -6.52
N GLY A 293 18.12 -35.80 -6.98
CA GLY A 293 17.97 -34.55 -6.24
C GLY A 293 16.59 -34.37 -5.59
N LYS A 294 16.47 -33.39 -4.69
CA LYS A 294 15.23 -33.07 -3.96
C LYS A 294 14.01 -33.14 -4.92
N ILE A 295 13.01 -33.97 -4.57
CA ILE A 295 11.79 -34.18 -5.39
C ILE A 295 11.03 -32.86 -5.55
N VAL A 296 11.00 -32.07 -4.48
CA VAL A 296 10.43 -30.71 -4.44
C VAL A 296 11.50 -29.67 -4.13
N ASP A 297 11.26 -28.44 -4.57
CA ASP A 297 12.04 -27.28 -4.12
C ASP A 297 11.60 -26.78 -2.73
N GLU A 298 12.20 -25.68 -2.27
CA GLU A 298 11.91 -25.06 -0.97
C GLU A 298 10.48 -24.50 -0.87
N GLN A 299 9.80 -24.29 -2.00
CA GLN A 299 8.41 -23.86 -2.08
C GLN A 299 7.44 -25.05 -2.24
N GLY A 300 7.94 -26.28 -2.18
CA GLY A 300 7.13 -27.50 -2.32
C GLY A 300 6.73 -27.83 -3.75
N ARG A 301 7.36 -27.21 -4.77
CA ARG A 301 7.06 -27.48 -6.19
C ARG A 301 7.85 -28.69 -6.66
N LEU A 302 7.21 -29.63 -7.36
CA LEU A 302 7.89 -30.81 -7.92
C LEU A 302 8.92 -30.39 -8.97
N THR A 303 10.17 -30.80 -8.84
CA THR A 303 11.26 -30.47 -9.79
C THR A 303 11.92 -31.70 -10.42
N SER A 304 11.69 -32.89 -9.85
CA SER A 304 12.27 -34.14 -10.37
C SER A 304 11.47 -34.69 -11.57
N VAL A 305 12.05 -34.57 -12.77
CA VAL A 305 11.51 -35.16 -14.01
C VAL A 305 11.36 -36.69 -13.89
N ASN A 306 12.34 -37.33 -13.25
CA ASN A 306 12.34 -38.78 -13.07
C ASN A 306 11.13 -39.23 -12.24
N PHE A 307 10.83 -38.52 -11.16
CA PHE A 307 9.65 -38.81 -10.33
C PHE A 307 8.35 -38.58 -11.09
N VAL A 308 8.26 -37.47 -11.84
CA VAL A 308 7.08 -37.09 -12.61
C VAL A 308 6.73 -38.10 -13.71
N ASN A 309 7.73 -38.71 -14.34
CA ASN A 309 7.52 -39.76 -15.33
C ASN A 309 7.26 -41.14 -14.69
N TRP A 310 7.84 -41.38 -13.52
CA TRP A 310 7.75 -42.66 -12.83
C TRP A 310 6.39 -42.89 -12.16
N LEU A 311 5.87 -41.89 -11.44
CA LEU A 311 4.65 -42.06 -10.62
C LEU A 311 3.42 -42.49 -11.45
N PRO A 312 3.12 -41.88 -12.63
CA PRO A 312 2.02 -42.32 -13.47
C PRO A 312 2.14 -43.78 -13.93
N ALA A 313 3.36 -44.24 -14.26
CA ALA A 313 3.60 -45.61 -14.67
C ALA A 313 3.36 -46.62 -13.53
N GLN A 314 3.66 -46.24 -12.28
CA GLN A 314 3.38 -47.08 -11.12
C GLN A 314 1.90 -47.18 -10.80
N LEU A 315 1.19 -46.05 -10.83
CA LEU A 315 -0.23 -46.00 -10.51
C LEU A 315 -1.11 -46.58 -11.62
N SER A 316 -0.64 -46.61 -12.87
CA SER A 316 -1.32 -47.32 -13.96
C SER A 316 -1.43 -48.83 -13.73
N GLN A 317 -0.54 -49.43 -12.93
CA GLN A 317 -0.60 -50.85 -12.60
C GLN A 317 -1.62 -51.16 -11.49
N ASN A 318 -1.95 -50.16 -10.67
CA ASN A 318 -2.92 -50.27 -9.57
C ASN A 318 -3.73 -48.95 -9.51
N PRO A 319 -4.70 -48.76 -10.43
CA PRO A 319 -5.39 -47.48 -10.61
C PRO A 319 -6.46 -47.21 -9.55
N THR A 320 -6.70 -48.16 -8.63
CA THR A 320 -7.72 -48.01 -7.58
C THR A 320 -7.11 -47.35 -6.35
N GLY A 321 -7.70 -46.24 -5.92
CA GLY A 321 -7.42 -45.53 -4.69
C GLY A 321 -8.60 -45.55 -3.73
N ILE A 322 -8.33 -45.18 -2.49
CA ILE A 322 -9.30 -45.10 -1.40
C ILE A 322 -9.38 -43.65 -0.94
N VAL A 323 -10.59 -43.15 -0.76
CA VAL A 323 -10.80 -41.84 -0.14
C VAL A 323 -10.40 -41.92 1.32
N ILE A 324 -9.38 -41.16 1.72
CA ILE A 324 -8.85 -41.13 3.08
C ILE A 324 -9.31 -39.92 3.88
N ASP A 325 -9.67 -38.83 3.19
CA ASP A 325 -10.27 -37.65 3.80
C ASP A 325 -11.28 -37.02 2.84
N THR A 326 -12.42 -36.60 3.39
CA THR A 326 -13.43 -35.83 2.67
C THR A 326 -14.10 -34.88 3.65
N GLN A 327 -13.94 -33.58 3.41
CA GLN A 327 -14.56 -32.53 4.21
C GLN A 327 -15.51 -31.73 3.34
N GLN A 328 -16.79 -31.82 3.67
CA GLN A 328 -17.86 -31.11 2.96
C GLN A 328 -18.61 -30.23 3.94
N GLY A 329 -18.86 -28.99 3.55
CA GLY A 329 -19.62 -28.12 4.41
C GLY A 329 -19.86 -26.73 3.87
N ASN A 330 -20.83 -26.07 4.49
CA ASN A 330 -21.04 -24.65 4.28
C ASN A 330 -19.94 -23.88 5.04
N ILE A 331 -19.20 -23.04 4.34
CA ILE A 331 -18.26 -22.09 4.93
C ILE A 331 -18.73 -20.67 4.66
N GLN A 332 -18.51 -19.78 5.63
CA GLN A 332 -18.91 -18.38 5.53
C GLN A 332 -17.70 -17.47 5.39
N GLN A 333 -17.78 -16.52 4.47
CA GLN A 333 -16.83 -15.42 4.37
C GLN A 333 -17.42 -14.15 5.00
N THR A 334 -16.80 -13.72 6.09
CA THR A 334 -17.19 -12.50 6.81
C THR A 334 -17.04 -11.25 5.94
N GLN A 335 -17.78 -10.20 6.33
CA GLN A 335 -17.72 -8.90 5.70
C GLN A 335 -16.29 -8.34 5.77
N PRO A 336 -15.81 -7.70 4.69
CA PRO A 336 -14.57 -6.93 4.71
C PRO A 336 -14.72 -5.77 5.70
N LEU A 337 -13.63 -5.34 6.35
CA LEU A 337 -13.67 -4.18 7.24
C LEU A 337 -13.86 -2.87 6.46
N GLY A 338 -13.94 -1.74 7.18
CA GLY A 338 -13.94 -0.41 6.58
C GLY A 338 -12.64 -0.11 5.84
N PHE A 339 -12.60 0.96 5.05
CA PHE A 339 -11.39 1.35 4.34
C PHE A 339 -10.44 2.14 5.24
N SER A 340 -9.16 1.75 5.25
CA SER A 340 -8.06 2.69 5.47
C SER A 340 -7.79 3.46 4.17
N LEU A 341 -6.97 4.50 4.20
CA LEU A 341 -6.55 5.20 2.98
C LEU A 341 -5.82 4.24 2.03
N HIS A 342 -4.88 3.45 2.55
CA HIS A 342 -4.13 2.45 1.81
C HIS A 342 -5.03 1.50 1.02
N ASP A 343 -6.08 0.96 1.67
CA ASP A 343 -6.98 0.00 1.04
C ASP A 343 -7.77 0.63 -0.09
N LEU A 344 -8.24 1.87 0.11
CA LEU A 344 -9.00 2.60 -0.90
C LEU A 344 -8.12 2.98 -2.10
N GLN A 345 -6.90 3.46 -1.86
CA GLN A 345 -5.91 3.74 -2.90
C GLN A 345 -5.56 2.49 -3.70
N THR A 346 -5.31 1.38 -3.01
CA THR A 346 -5.00 0.08 -3.64
C THR A 346 -6.16 -0.40 -4.51
N LEU A 347 -7.39 -0.31 -4.01
CA LEU A 347 -8.58 -0.71 -4.75
C LEU A 347 -8.82 0.16 -5.98
N MET A 348 -8.76 1.48 -5.81
CA MET A 348 -8.95 2.45 -6.90
C MET A 348 -7.88 2.30 -7.99
N PHE A 349 -6.64 2.03 -7.63
CA PHE A 349 -5.58 1.77 -8.59
C PHE A 349 -5.76 0.44 -9.33
N ASN A 350 -5.98 -0.66 -8.60
CA ASN A 350 -6.01 -2.00 -9.18
C ASN A 350 -7.23 -2.24 -10.09
N ILE A 351 -8.39 -1.71 -9.72
CA ILE A 351 -9.65 -1.92 -10.46
C ILE A 351 -9.92 -0.78 -11.44
N TYR A 352 -9.71 0.47 -11.01
CA TYR A 352 -10.15 1.65 -11.75
C TYR A 352 -9.01 2.47 -12.35
N HIS A 353 -7.75 2.05 -12.13
CA HIS A 353 -6.54 2.70 -12.65
C HIS A 353 -6.45 4.19 -12.29
N VAL A 354 -6.97 4.56 -11.11
CA VAL A 354 -6.78 5.89 -10.53
C VAL A 354 -5.47 5.90 -9.74
N ASP A 355 -4.61 6.87 -10.02
CA ASP A 355 -3.33 7.02 -9.34
C ASP A 355 -3.53 7.34 -7.85
N ILE A 356 -2.58 6.91 -7.02
CA ILE A 356 -2.73 6.93 -5.55
C ILE A 356 -2.90 8.35 -4.99
N LYS A 357 -2.20 9.31 -5.61
CA LYS A 357 -2.30 10.74 -5.28
C LYS A 357 -3.66 11.32 -5.64
N ASP A 358 -4.24 10.91 -6.77
CA ASP A 358 -5.56 11.37 -7.20
C ASP A 358 -6.67 10.79 -6.33
N THR A 359 -6.52 9.55 -5.85
CA THR A 359 -7.42 8.98 -4.84
C THR A 359 -7.37 9.79 -3.53
N LEU A 360 -6.18 10.13 -3.01
CA LEU A 360 -6.07 10.96 -1.81
C LEU A 360 -6.76 12.32 -2.01
N ALA A 361 -6.51 12.99 -3.15
CA ALA A 361 -7.14 14.26 -3.46
C ALA A 361 -8.68 14.16 -3.53
N ALA A 362 -9.21 13.09 -4.14
CA ALA A 362 -10.65 12.86 -4.23
C ALA A 362 -11.29 12.66 -2.86
N VAL A 363 -10.73 11.79 -2.01
CA VAL A 363 -11.31 11.51 -0.69
C VAL A 363 -11.13 12.70 0.26
N GLN A 364 -10.02 13.44 0.15
CA GLN A 364 -9.82 14.70 0.87
C GLN A 364 -10.93 15.71 0.54
N ALA A 365 -11.31 15.85 -0.72
CA ALA A 365 -12.38 16.74 -1.14
C ALA A 365 -13.76 16.27 -0.63
N LEU A 366 -14.01 14.95 -0.56
CA LEU A 366 -15.22 14.40 0.06
C LEU A 366 -15.29 14.71 1.57
N TYR A 367 -14.17 14.57 2.28
CA TYR A 367 -14.08 14.90 3.70
C TYR A 367 -14.32 16.39 3.96
N GLU A 368 -13.80 17.27 3.12
CA GLU A 368 -14.03 18.71 3.23
C GLU A 368 -15.50 19.12 2.99
N ARG A 369 -16.25 18.30 2.24
CA ARG A 369 -17.72 18.39 2.12
C ARG A 369 -18.47 17.75 3.28
N LYS A 370 -17.75 17.11 4.21
CA LYS A 370 -18.27 16.41 5.39
C LYS A 370 -19.09 15.16 5.09
N VAL A 371 -19.01 14.60 3.88
CA VAL A 371 -19.79 13.42 3.50
C VAL A 371 -19.10 12.10 3.83
N VAL A 372 -17.81 12.15 4.20
CA VAL A 372 -17.04 11.01 4.72
C VAL A 372 -16.23 11.42 5.95
N THR A 373 -15.83 10.45 6.76
CA THR A 373 -14.92 10.63 7.90
C THR A 373 -13.49 10.97 7.45
N TYR A 374 -12.61 11.27 8.41
CA TYR A 374 -11.24 11.72 8.13
C TYR A 374 -10.47 10.71 7.26
N PRO A 375 -9.90 11.14 6.12
CA PRO A 375 -9.47 10.20 5.09
C PRO A 375 -8.02 9.75 5.22
N ARG A 376 -7.21 10.35 6.09
CA ARG A 376 -5.80 9.96 6.30
C ARG A 376 -5.69 9.05 7.52
N THR A 377 -6.43 7.95 7.45
CA THR A 377 -6.54 6.95 8.51
C THR A 377 -5.90 5.64 8.06
N ASP A 378 -5.20 5.00 8.98
CA ASP A 378 -4.66 3.64 8.86
C ASP A 378 -5.62 2.59 9.46
N SER A 379 -6.69 3.00 10.14
CA SER A 379 -7.66 2.09 10.75
C SER A 379 -8.67 1.56 9.74
N ASN A 380 -9.05 0.30 9.93
CA ASN A 380 -10.18 -0.35 9.26
C ASN A 380 -11.42 -0.50 10.16
N TYR A 381 -11.36 0.01 11.39
CA TYR A 381 -12.40 -0.10 12.40
C TYR A 381 -13.15 1.22 12.62
N LEU A 382 -14.41 1.13 13.05
CA LEU A 382 -15.24 2.25 13.46
C LEU A 382 -15.43 2.25 14.98
N ASN A 383 -15.70 3.42 15.56
CA ASN A 383 -16.04 3.50 16.97
C ASN A 383 -17.43 2.92 17.21
N GLU A 384 -17.63 2.31 18.36
CA GLU A 384 -18.93 1.75 18.73
C GLU A 384 -20.01 2.83 18.92
N ALA A 385 -19.63 4.05 19.30
CA ALA A 385 -20.56 5.18 19.44
C ALA A 385 -21.19 5.57 18.09
N ASP A 386 -20.42 5.49 17.01
CA ASP A 386 -20.86 5.86 15.65
C ASP A 386 -21.98 4.92 15.13
N TYR A 387 -22.20 3.76 15.77
CA TYR A 387 -23.28 2.84 15.41
C TYR A 387 -24.68 3.46 15.56
N ALA A 388 -24.84 4.49 16.40
CA ALA A 388 -26.11 5.19 16.57
C ALA A 388 -26.58 5.88 15.28
N ASP A 389 -25.64 6.38 14.47
CA ASP A 389 -25.93 7.12 13.23
C ASP A 389 -26.33 6.23 12.06
N ARG A 390 -26.17 4.91 12.19
CA ARG A 390 -26.33 3.94 11.09
C ARG A 390 -27.66 4.06 10.35
N ASN A 391 -28.76 4.32 11.06
CA ASN A 391 -30.10 4.35 10.46
C ASN A 391 -30.24 5.55 9.51
N VAL A 392 -29.67 6.70 9.89
CA VAL A 392 -29.65 7.90 9.03
C VAL A 392 -28.77 7.66 7.81
N ILE A 393 -27.58 7.09 8.02
CA ILE A 393 -26.64 6.78 6.94
C ILE A 393 -27.26 5.77 5.96
N LEU A 394 -27.78 4.65 6.45
CA LEU A 394 -28.40 3.60 5.64
C LEU A 394 -29.54 4.16 4.79
N LYS A 395 -30.41 5.00 5.38
CA LYS A 395 -31.47 5.68 4.64
C LYS A 395 -30.91 6.50 3.48
N HIS A 396 -29.93 7.36 3.74
CA HIS A 396 -29.33 8.20 2.69
C HIS A 396 -28.68 7.39 1.56
N LEU A 397 -28.06 6.26 1.90
CA LEU A 397 -27.43 5.37 0.91
C LEU A 397 -28.48 4.61 0.07
N ILE A 398 -29.55 4.11 0.70
CA ILE A 398 -30.64 3.42 0.00
C ILE A 398 -31.40 4.39 -0.91
N ASP A 399 -31.70 5.61 -0.44
CA ASP A 399 -32.34 6.67 -1.24
C ASP A 399 -31.51 7.06 -2.48
N ARG A 400 -30.22 6.70 -2.52
CA ARG A 400 -29.27 7.02 -3.59
C ARG A 400 -28.71 5.76 -4.26
N ALA A 401 -29.35 4.61 -4.11
CA ALA A 401 -28.88 3.33 -4.63
C ALA A 401 -28.56 3.38 -6.13
N ASP A 402 -29.38 4.06 -6.93
CA ASP A 402 -29.16 4.26 -8.37
C ASP A 402 -27.82 4.95 -8.67
N LYS A 403 -27.50 6.02 -7.91
CA LYS A 403 -26.22 6.75 -8.06
C LYS A 403 -25.03 5.91 -7.61
N LEU A 404 -25.26 4.96 -6.70
CA LEU A 404 -24.26 4.01 -6.24
C LEU A 404 -24.11 2.79 -7.17
N ASN A 405 -24.94 2.67 -8.22
CA ASN A 405 -25.04 1.47 -9.05
C ASN A 405 -25.32 0.23 -8.18
N ILE A 406 -26.41 0.28 -7.42
CA ILE A 406 -26.92 -0.80 -6.58
C ILE A 406 -28.35 -1.07 -7.00
N ASP A 407 -28.61 -2.31 -7.39
CA ASP A 407 -29.97 -2.78 -7.63
C ASP A 407 -30.57 -3.28 -6.31
N THR A 408 -31.48 -2.50 -5.74
CA THR A 408 -32.16 -2.83 -4.49
C THR A 408 -33.33 -3.80 -4.69
N SER A 409 -33.73 -4.05 -5.94
CA SER A 409 -34.77 -5.05 -6.27
C SER A 409 -34.24 -6.47 -6.31
N ASN A 410 -32.91 -6.63 -6.35
CA ASN A 410 -32.23 -7.91 -6.32
C ASN A 410 -32.60 -8.71 -5.05
N PRO A 411 -33.05 -9.98 -5.17
CA PRO A 411 -33.50 -10.76 -4.01
C PRO A 411 -32.40 -11.05 -2.97
N TYR A 412 -31.13 -10.95 -3.38
CA TYR A 412 -29.99 -11.11 -2.47
C TYR A 412 -29.55 -9.78 -1.82
N PHE A 413 -30.07 -8.63 -2.26
CA PHE A 413 -29.83 -7.35 -1.60
C PHE A 413 -30.66 -7.26 -0.31
N ARG A 414 -30.08 -7.75 0.78
CA ARG A 414 -30.72 -7.82 2.10
C ARG A 414 -29.91 -7.04 3.11
N ILE A 415 -30.53 -6.06 3.75
CA ILE A 415 -29.94 -5.20 4.78
C ILE A 415 -30.65 -5.46 6.10
N ASN A 416 -29.87 -5.75 7.14
CA ASN A 416 -30.33 -5.79 8.53
C ASN A 416 -29.68 -4.62 9.30
N PRO A 417 -30.41 -3.52 9.56
CA PRO A 417 -29.88 -2.37 10.30
C PRO A 417 -29.43 -2.70 11.72
N GLU A 418 -29.94 -3.79 12.33
CA GLU A 418 -29.56 -4.22 13.68
C GLU A 418 -28.30 -5.10 13.69
N GLN A 419 -27.73 -5.42 12.52
CA GLN A 419 -26.51 -6.20 12.43
C GLN A 419 -25.29 -5.37 12.89
N LYS A 420 -24.65 -5.82 13.98
CA LYS A 420 -23.37 -5.28 14.46
C LYS A 420 -22.22 -6.24 14.10
N THR A 421 -21.44 -5.92 13.06
CA THR A 421 -20.27 -6.70 12.65
C THR A 421 -19.03 -6.34 13.47
N ARG A 422 -17.92 -7.05 13.20
CA ARG A 422 -16.60 -6.80 13.82
C ARG A 422 -15.97 -5.44 13.48
N ILE A 423 -16.59 -4.63 12.61
CA ILE A 423 -16.07 -3.29 12.29
C ILE A 423 -16.19 -2.33 13.48
N TRP A 424 -17.20 -2.51 14.34
CA TRP A 424 -17.49 -1.67 15.49
C TRP A 424 -16.64 -2.08 16.69
N ALA A 425 -15.41 -1.58 16.77
CA ALA A 425 -14.44 -1.98 17.78
C ALA A 425 -13.56 -0.80 18.19
N SER A 426 -14.04 0.06 19.09
CA SER A 426 -13.34 1.30 19.49
C SER A 426 -11.90 1.05 19.98
N LYS A 427 -11.64 -0.09 20.63
CA LYS A 427 -10.28 -0.45 21.10
C LYS A 427 -9.28 -0.76 19.98
N LYS A 428 -9.76 -0.99 18.75
CA LYS A 428 -8.95 -1.25 17.55
C LYS A 428 -8.89 -0.06 16.60
N VAL A 429 -9.55 1.03 16.95
CA VAL A 429 -9.39 2.32 16.27
C VAL A 429 -8.03 2.88 16.70
N THR A 430 -7.26 3.37 15.72
CA THR A 430 -5.96 4.03 15.96
C THR A 430 -6.22 5.50 16.33
N ASN A 431 -5.51 6.45 15.75
CA ASN A 431 -5.79 7.87 15.95
C ASN A 431 -7.13 8.30 15.33
N HIS A 432 -7.54 7.64 14.23
CA HIS A 432 -8.78 7.94 13.51
C HIS A 432 -9.50 6.64 13.13
N SER A 433 -10.84 6.71 13.02
CA SER A 433 -11.64 5.59 12.54
C SER A 433 -11.50 5.38 11.03
N ALA A 434 -12.00 4.27 10.51
CA ALA A 434 -12.04 3.97 9.09
C ALA A 434 -12.82 5.02 8.29
N ILE A 435 -12.50 5.11 7.00
CA ILE A 435 -13.20 5.98 6.05
C ILE A 435 -14.60 5.42 5.83
N ALA A 436 -15.61 6.15 6.30
CA ALA A 436 -17.03 5.79 6.21
C ALA A 436 -17.88 7.01 5.84
N PRO A 437 -19.08 6.83 5.26
CA PRO A 437 -20.03 7.92 5.07
C PRO A 437 -20.47 8.52 6.41
N THR A 438 -20.80 9.80 6.42
CA THR A 438 -21.36 10.49 7.60
C THR A 438 -22.88 10.60 7.48
N THR A 439 -23.52 11.20 8.49
CA THR A 439 -24.93 11.57 8.46
C THR A 439 -25.25 12.64 7.39
N GLU A 440 -24.25 13.34 6.86
CA GLU A 440 -24.43 14.30 5.77
C GLU A 440 -24.53 13.57 4.42
N PRO A 441 -25.63 13.73 3.66
CA PRO A 441 -25.80 13.06 2.39
C PRO A 441 -24.90 13.65 1.30
N TYR A 442 -24.34 12.80 0.44
CA TYR A 442 -23.63 13.25 -0.76
C TYR A 442 -24.58 13.45 -1.94
N ASP A 443 -24.38 14.55 -2.67
CA ASP A 443 -25.20 14.95 -3.83
C ASP A 443 -24.62 14.51 -5.18
N PHE A 444 -23.43 13.87 -5.18
CA PHE A 444 -22.70 13.46 -6.38
C PHE A 444 -22.32 14.59 -7.34
N SER A 445 -22.21 15.83 -6.82
CA SER A 445 -21.76 17.00 -7.57
C SER A 445 -20.25 17.06 -7.83
N GLY A 446 -19.48 16.14 -7.26
CA GLY A 446 -18.01 16.09 -7.41
C GLY A 446 -17.55 15.55 -8.77
N SER A 447 -16.23 15.50 -8.91
CA SER A 447 -15.52 14.88 -10.02
C SER A 447 -15.79 13.37 -10.11
N LYS A 448 -15.41 12.78 -11.25
CA LYS A 448 -15.49 11.33 -11.48
C LYS A 448 -14.79 10.52 -10.39
N ASN A 449 -13.61 10.95 -9.93
CA ASN A 449 -12.85 10.24 -8.90
C ASN A 449 -13.49 10.38 -7.52
N GLU A 450 -14.08 11.55 -7.21
CA GLU A 450 -14.84 11.76 -5.96
C GLU A 450 -16.09 10.87 -5.93
N ASN A 451 -16.87 10.86 -7.00
CA ASN A 451 -18.05 10.00 -7.11
C ASN A 451 -17.68 8.52 -6.98
N LEU A 452 -16.63 8.08 -7.67
CA LEU A 452 -16.15 6.70 -7.57
C LEU A 452 -15.69 6.35 -6.15
N ALA A 453 -14.85 7.19 -5.53
CA ALA A 453 -14.36 6.95 -4.17
C ALA A 453 -15.52 6.87 -3.17
N TYR A 454 -16.48 7.80 -3.24
CA TYR A 454 -17.66 7.78 -2.39
C TYR A 454 -18.49 6.51 -2.61
N THR A 455 -18.72 6.09 -3.87
CA THR A 455 -19.45 4.86 -4.17
C THR A 455 -18.79 3.63 -3.53
N LEU A 456 -17.47 3.52 -3.59
CA LEU A 456 -16.75 2.42 -2.96
C LEU A 456 -16.90 2.44 -1.44
N ILE A 457 -16.70 3.61 -0.81
CA ILE A 457 -16.86 3.82 0.63
C ILE A 457 -18.28 3.46 1.08
N ALA A 458 -19.30 3.95 0.38
CA ALA A 458 -20.71 3.66 0.65
C ALA A 458 -21.04 2.16 0.51
N LYS A 459 -20.59 1.50 -0.57
CA LYS A 459 -20.77 0.06 -0.74
C LYS A 459 -20.11 -0.74 0.39
N ARG A 460 -18.90 -0.35 0.81
CA ARG A 460 -18.19 -1.01 1.91
C ARG A 460 -18.91 -0.87 3.25
N TYR A 461 -19.53 0.29 3.49
CA TYR A 461 -20.37 0.52 4.66
C TYR A 461 -21.64 -0.34 4.62
N LEU A 462 -22.35 -0.37 3.48
CA LEU A 462 -23.55 -1.21 3.29
C LEU A 462 -23.27 -2.70 3.52
N MET A 463 -22.11 -3.20 3.08
CA MET A 463 -21.70 -4.59 3.29
C MET A 463 -21.75 -4.99 4.77
N GLN A 464 -21.53 -4.06 5.71
CA GLN A 464 -21.58 -4.34 7.16
C GLN A 464 -22.97 -4.70 7.67
N PHE A 465 -24.01 -4.43 6.89
CA PHE A 465 -25.40 -4.74 7.24
C PHE A 465 -25.99 -5.83 6.36
N MET A 466 -25.19 -6.42 5.46
CA MET A 466 -25.57 -7.54 4.62
C MET A 466 -25.13 -8.87 5.23
N PRO A 467 -25.78 -10.01 4.90
CA PRO A 467 -25.33 -11.34 5.30
C PRO A 467 -23.89 -11.65 4.87
N LYS A 468 -23.27 -12.61 5.56
CA LYS A 468 -21.98 -13.17 5.14
C LYS A 468 -22.16 -13.89 3.80
N ALA A 469 -21.12 -13.94 2.97
CA ALA A 469 -21.17 -14.77 1.77
C ALA A 469 -21.01 -16.24 2.16
N GLU A 470 -21.86 -17.11 1.65
CA GLU A 470 -21.86 -18.54 1.97
C GLU A 470 -21.38 -19.35 0.77
N TYR A 471 -20.49 -20.31 1.03
CA TYR A 471 -20.00 -21.25 0.05
C TYR A 471 -20.23 -22.66 0.52
N PHE A 472 -20.39 -23.58 -0.41
CA PHE A 472 -20.16 -24.99 -0.15
C PHE A 472 -18.77 -25.36 -0.64
N GLN A 473 -17.94 -25.85 0.28
CA GLN A 473 -16.60 -26.30 -0.04
C GLN A 473 -16.52 -27.81 0.17
N THR A 474 -15.88 -28.48 -0.78
CA THR A 474 -15.47 -29.88 -0.67
C THR A 474 -13.96 -29.95 -0.80
N ASN A 475 -13.32 -30.55 0.20
CA ASN A 475 -11.93 -30.99 0.14
C ASN A 475 -11.94 -32.51 0.05
N LEU A 476 -11.14 -33.07 -0.84
CA LEU A 476 -11.02 -34.51 -1.06
C LEU A 476 -9.54 -34.88 -1.03
N ALA A 477 -9.20 -35.95 -0.32
CA ALA A 477 -7.89 -36.61 -0.40
C ALA A 477 -8.09 -38.09 -0.70
N ILE A 478 -7.40 -38.56 -1.74
CA ILE A 478 -7.44 -39.94 -2.20
C ILE A 478 -6.05 -40.52 -2.09
N GLU A 479 -5.95 -41.66 -1.44
CA GLU A 479 -4.73 -42.45 -1.37
C GLU A 479 -4.75 -43.52 -2.46
N PHE A 480 -3.77 -43.49 -3.35
CA PHE A 480 -3.54 -44.57 -4.29
C PHE A 480 -2.41 -45.48 -3.77
N ASN A 481 -2.61 -46.80 -3.91
CA ASN A 481 -1.71 -47.88 -3.49
C ASN A 481 -1.68 -48.19 -1.98
N ALA A 482 -2.36 -49.27 -1.58
CA ALA A 482 -2.46 -49.72 -0.18
C ALA A 482 -1.13 -50.17 0.48
N LYS A 483 -0.04 -50.36 -0.28
CA LYS A 483 1.27 -50.70 0.28
C LYS A 483 2.09 -49.45 0.58
N ARG A 484 1.80 -48.31 -0.07
CA ARG A 484 2.52 -47.04 0.02
C ARG A 484 1.61 -45.87 -0.36
N PRO A 485 1.32 -44.93 0.56
CA PRO A 485 0.28 -43.94 0.35
C PRO A 485 0.73 -42.83 -0.62
N TRP A 486 0.20 -42.81 -1.85
CA TRP A 486 0.31 -41.66 -2.76
C TRP A 486 -0.96 -40.82 -2.66
N VAL A 487 -0.84 -39.62 -2.08
CA VAL A 487 -2.02 -38.79 -1.82
C VAL A 487 -2.24 -37.80 -2.95
N PHE A 488 -3.46 -37.79 -3.47
CA PHE A 488 -3.94 -36.80 -4.42
C PHE A 488 -5.09 -36.01 -3.80
N THR A 489 -5.08 -34.69 -3.98
CA THR A 489 -6.07 -33.79 -3.39
C THR A 489 -6.88 -33.04 -4.45
N SER A 490 -8.10 -32.67 -4.09
CA SER A 490 -8.91 -31.73 -4.86
C SER A 490 -9.72 -30.84 -3.93
N GLN A 491 -9.91 -29.59 -4.35
CA GLN A 491 -10.73 -28.63 -3.63
C GLN A 491 -11.70 -27.96 -4.61
N SER A 492 -12.99 -28.02 -4.29
CA SER A 492 -14.04 -27.28 -4.99
C SER A 492 -14.74 -26.33 -4.03
N LYS A 493 -15.09 -25.14 -4.50
CA LYS A 493 -15.79 -24.13 -3.70
C LYS A 493 -16.87 -23.46 -4.57
N GLY A 494 -18.14 -23.71 -4.25
CA GLY A 494 -19.33 -23.16 -4.92
C GLY A 494 -19.97 -22.06 -4.07
N LEU A 495 -20.43 -20.95 -4.67
CA LEU A 495 -21.07 -19.85 -3.96
C LEU A 495 -22.55 -20.19 -3.83
N LYS A 496 -23.06 -20.32 -2.60
CA LYS A 496 -24.47 -20.62 -2.32
C LYS A 496 -25.28 -19.36 -2.09
N ASP A 497 -24.72 -18.42 -1.34
CA ASP A 497 -25.34 -17.13 -1.07
C ASP A 497 -24.28 -16.03 -1.24
N PRO A 498 -24.48 -15.05 -2.14
CA PRO A 498 -23.51 -13.99 -2.35
C PRO A 498 -23.36 -13.09 -1.13
N GLY A 499 -24.39 -12.93 -0.30
CA GLY A 499 -24.40 -11.99 0.81
C GLY A 499 -23.83 -10.62 0.40
N TRP A 500 -22.90 -10.10 1.21
CA TRP A 500 -22.20 -8.84 0.92
C TRP A 500 -21.43 -8.80 -0.40
N LYS A 501 -21.03 -9.95 -0.98
CA LYS A 501 -20.31 -9.98 -2.27
C LYS A 501 -21.15 -9.50 -3.44
N LEU A 502 -22.47 -9.50 -3.31
CA LEU A 502 -23.36 -8.94 -4.32
C LEU A 502 -22.93 -7.52 -4.74
N LEU A 503 -22.53 -6.68 -3.78
CA LEU A 503 -22.10 -5.31 -4.04
C LEU A 503 -20.72 -5.19 -4.73
N GLN A 504 -19.98 -6.29 -4.87
CA GLN A 504 -18.72 -6.36 -5.62
C GLN A 504 -18.87 -6.99 -7.01
N MET A 505 -20.02 -7.63 -7.28
CA MET A 505 -20.27 -8.25 -8.58
C MET A 505 -20.57 -7.18 -9.62
N SER A 506 -20.13 -7.42 -10.86
CA SER A 506 -20.68 -6.68 -12.01
C SER A 506 -22.15 -7.04 -12.23
N SER A 507 -22.92 -6.16 -12.87
CA SER A 507 -24.33 -6.43 -13.19
C SER A 507 -24.51 -7.75 -13.95
N SER A 508 -23.58 -8.06 -14.87
CA SER A 508 -23.58 -9.32 -15.61
C SER A 508 -23.34 -10.56 -14.73
N GLN A 509 -22.55 -10.43 -13.67
CA GLN A 509 -22.28 -11.54 -12.75
C GLN A 509 -23.45 -11.77 -11.80
N ALA A 510 -24.08 -10.69 -11.31
CA ALA A 510 -25.26 -10.79 -10.46
C ALA A 510 -26.43 -11.45 -11.20
N ALA A 511 -26.71 -11.01 -12.44
CA ALA A 511 -27.77 -11.58 -13.27
C ALA A 511 -27.55 -13.08 -13.55
N LYS A 512 -26.34 -13.48 -13.94
CA LYS A 512 -25.99 -14.90 -14.15
C LYS A 512 -26.13 -15.75 -12.90
N PHE A 513 -25.81 -15.20 -11.72
CA PHE A 513 -25.98 -15.92 -10.47
C PHE A 513 -27.47 -16.15 -10.14
N GLU A 514 -28.32 -15.17 -10.39
CA GLU A 514 -29.76 -15.31 -10.20
C GLU A 514 -30.41 -16.32 -11.14
N GLU A 515 -30.01 -16.33 -12.43
CA GLU A 515 -30.47 -17.33 -13.40
C GLU A 515 -30.08 -18.74 -12.95
N ASN A 516 -28.79 -18.97 -12.67
CA ASN A 516 -28.31 -20.29 -12.23
C ASN A 516 -28.90 -20.75 -10.89
N SER A 517 -29.28 -19.82 -10.00
CA SER A 517 -29.90 -20.14 -8.71
C SER A 517 -31.36 -20.59 -8.86
N LYS A 518 -32.01 -20.29 -9.98
CA LYS A 518 -33.36 -20.75 -10.32
C LYS A 518 -33.37 -22.11 -11.03
N ASP A 519 -32.28 -22.47 -11.70
CA ASP A 519 -32.15 -23.72 -12.48
C ASP A 519 -31.62 -24.93 -11.68
N ASN A 520 -31.44 -24.80 -10.36
CA ASN A 520 -31.01 -25.91 -9.48
C ASN A 520 -32.03 -27.06 -9.32
N ASP A 521 -33.11 -27.07 -10.11
CA ASP A 521 -34.02 -28.21 -10.22
C ASP A 521 -33.86 -29.04 -11.52
N ASN A 522 -33.04 -28.66 -12.52
CA ASN A 522 -32.77 -29.56 -13.67
C ASN A 522 -31.43 -29.29 -14.40
N ASN A 523 -30.67 -30.37 -14.61
CA ASN A 523 -29.40 -30.46 -15.34
C ASN A 523 -29.35 -29.67 -16.67
N SER A 524 -28.27 -28.91 -16.90
CA SER A 524 -27.67 -28.79 -18.25
C SER A 524 -26.23 -28.23 -18.22
N GLU A 525 -25.43 -28.72 -19.17
CA GLU A 525 -24.01 -28.46 -19.39
C GLU A 525 -23.74 -27.31 -20.41
N GLU A 526 -22.47 -26.87 -20.40
CA GLU A 526 -21.70 -26.15 -21.43
C GLU A 526 -21.86 -24.63 -21.64
N GLY A 527 -20.71 -23.92 -21.60
CA GLY A 527 -20.60 -22.51 -22.01
C GLY A 527 -19.29 -21.76 -21.68
N SER A 528 -18.25 -21.97 -22.48
CA SER A 528 -16.99 -21.22 -22.74
C SER A 528 -16.61 -19.89 -22.01
N ASN A 529 -15.42 -19.93 -21.38
CA ASN A 529 -14.27 -18.99 -21.36
C ASN A 529 -14.46 -17.45 -21.41
N ASN A 530 -14.32 -16.79 -20.24
CA ASN A 530 -13.29 -15.79 -19.88
C ASN A 530 -13.78 -14.86 -18.75
N SER A 531 -13.29 -15.07 -17.53
CA SER A 531 -13.27 -14.08 -16.42
C SER A 531 -12.74 -14.75 -15.15
N SER A 532 -11.60 -14.29 -14.63
CA SER A 532 -10.89 -14.89 -13.48
C SER A 532 -11.60 -14.78 -12.12
N LEU A 533 -12.85 -14.29 -12.07
CA LEU A 533 -13.73 -14.40 -10.90
C LEU A 533 -14.76 -15.54 -11.05
N LEU A 534 -14.81 -16.18 -12.22
CA LEU A 534 -15.71 -17.26 -12.62
C LEU A 534 -14.95 -18.54 -13.01
N ARG A 535 -13.73 -18.78 -12.48
CA ARG A 535 -13.22 -20.16 -12.29
C ARG A 535 -13.94 -20.88 -11.13
N MET A 536 -15.23 -20.61 -11.02
CA MET A 536 -16.20 -21.41 -10.30
C MET A 536 -17.15 -22.04 -11.32
N SER A 537 -16.63 -22.39 -12.51
CA SER A 537 -17.24 -23.45 -13.29
C SER A 537 -17.31 -24.66 -12.38
N THR A 538 -18.49 -24.99 -11.88
CA THR A 538 -19.12 -26.31 -12.11
C THR A 538 -18.17 -27.50 -12.27
N ARG A 539 -17.09 -27.58 -11.50
CA ARG A 539 -16.48 -28.86 -11.12
C ARG A 539 -17.48 -29.41 -10.14
N GLN A 540 -18.33 -30.28 -10.68
CA GLN A 540 -19.44 -30.97 -10.05
C GLN A 540 -19.21 -31.05 -8.55
N LEU A 541 -20.16 -30.51 -7.78
CA LEU A 541 -20.25 -30.80 -6.36
C LEU A 541 -20.05 -32.31 -6.21
N VAL A 542 -18.99 -32.65 -5.48
CA VAL A 542 -18.60 -34.02 -5.12
C VAL A 542 -19.63 -34.53 -4.10
N ASP A 543 -20.91 -34.44 -4.44
CA ASP A 543 -21.99 -34.90 -3.58
C ASP A 543 -21.90 -36.42 -3.53
N ASN A 544 -21.88 -36.94 -2.31
CA ASN A 544 -21.91 -38.37 -1.94
C ASN A 544 -20.58 -39.14 -2.09
N ILE A 545 -19.43 -38.52 -1.81
CA ILE A 545 -18.18 -39.26 -1.56
C ILE A 545 -17.91 -39.34 -0.05
N HIS A 546 -17.66 -40.56 0.43
CA HIS A 546 -17.36 -40.90 1.81
C HIS A 546 -15.93 -41.44 1.96
N ILE A 547 -15.40 -41.34 3.18
CA ILE A 547 -14.15 -42.01 3.54
C ILE A 547 -14.33 -43.52 3.32
N GLY A 548 -13.36 -44.15 2.66
CA GLY A 548 -13.39 -45.56 2.30
C GLY A 548 -13.93 -45.85 0.90
N ASP A 549 -14.52 -44.86 0.21
CA ASP A 549 -14.97 -45.04 -1.17
C ASP A 549 -13.80 -45.34 -2.10
N LEU A 550 -14.03 -46.24 -3.06
CA LEU A 550 -13.05 -46.59 -4.08
C LEU A 550 -13.16 -45.63 -5.27
N ILE A 551 -12.01 -45.13 -5.72
CA ILE A 551 -11.88 -44.23 -6.85
C ILE A 551 -10.89 -44.82 -7.84
N GLU A 552 -11.24 -44.84 -9.12
CA GLU A 552 -10.37 -45.36 -10.18
C GLU A 552 -9.77 -44.23 -11.02
N ILE A 553 -8.47 -44.31 -11.28
CA ILE A 553 -7.77 -43.43 -12.22
C ILE A 553 -8.13 -43.86 -13.65
N ARG A 554 -8.70 -42.92 -14.41
CA ARG A 554 -8.98 -43.07 -15.85
C ARG A 554 -7.79 -42.64 -16.69
N ASP A 555 -7.22 -41.50 -16.34
CA ASP A 555 -6.08 -40.90 -17.05
C ASP A 555 -5.20 -40.15 -16.04
N MET A 556 -3.90 -40.11 -16.30
CA MET A 556 -2.95 -39.35 -15.50
C MET A 556 -1.94 -38.67 -16.40
N ALA A 557 -1.73 -37.39 -16.15
CA ALA A 557 -0.77 -36.60 -16.90
C ALA A 557 0.04 -35.70 -15.97
N SER A 558 1.10 -35.13 -16.54
CA SER A 558 1.86 -34.09 -15.89
C SER A 558 1.94 -32.85 -16.75
N GLU A 559 1.93 -31.70 -16.11
CA GLU A 559 2.14 -30.40 -16.74
C GLU A 559 3.48 -29.86 -16.27
N SER A 560 4.25 -29.30 -17.20
CA SER A 560 5.46 -28.55 -16.88
C SER A 560 5.16 -27.06 -16.93
N GLU A 561 5.47 -26.36 -15.85
CA GLU A 561 5.40 -24.91 -15.74
C GLU A 561 6.80 -24.37 -15.47
N LEU A 562 7.06 -23.13 -15.87
CA LEU A 562 8.30 -22.44 -15.50
C LEU A 562 8.02 -21.51 -14.32
N THR A 563 8.95 -21.44 -13.39
CA THR A 563 8.94 -20.37 -12.39
C THR A 563 8.98 -19.01 -13.10
N THR A 564 8.27 -18.02 -12.55
CA THR A 564 8.21 -16.68 -13.12
C THR A 564 8.91 -15.68 -12.19
N PRO A 565 9.57 -14.65 -12.74
CA PRO A 565 10.16 -13.60 -11.91
C PRO A 565 9.05 -12.85 -11.15
N PRO A 566 9.38 -12.19 -10.03
CA PRO A 566 8.42 -11.31 -9.38
C PRO A 566 7.96 -10.22 -10.36
N ALA A 567 6.72 -9.75 -10.20
CA ALA A 567 6.24 -8.62 -11.00
C ALA A 567 6.96 -7.33 -10.59
N TYR A 568 7.20 -6.44 -11.56
CA TYR A 568 7.54 -5.04 -11.28
C TYR A 568 6.51 -4.44 -10.33
N PHE A 569 6.96 -3.50 -9.50
CA PHE A 569 6.03 -2.73 -8.68
C PHE A 569 5.06 -1.94 -9.57
N THR A 570 3.80 -1.89 -9.19
CA THR A 570 2.86 -0.81 -9.51
C THR A 570 2.83 0.21 -8.38
N GLU A 571 2.17 1.37 -8.55
CA GLU A 571 1.99 2.32 -7.45
C GLU A 571 1.35 1.64 -6.23
N ALA A 572 0.31 0.82 -6.43
CA ALA A 572 -0.37 0.12 -5.35
C ALA A 572 0.56 -0.84 -4.61
N THR A 573 1.28 -1.70 -5.35
CA THR A 573 2.19 -2.66 -4.70
C THR A 573 3.42 -1.99 -4.08
N LEU A 574 3.86 -0.84 -4.61
CA LEU A 574 4.93 -0.04 -4.00
C LEU A 574 4.44 0.62 -2.71
N LEU A 575 3.23 1.18 -2.71
CA LEU A 575 2.59 1.69 -1.50
C LEU A 575 2.47 0.58 -0.45
N THR A 576 2.01 -0.62 -0.82
CA THR A 576 1.94 -1.78 0.08
C THR A 576 3.32 -2.17 0.60
N ALA A 577 4.37 -2.10 -0.23
CA ALA A 577 5.75 -2.37 0.18
C ALA A 577 6.28 -1.32 1.15
N MET A 578 5.93 -0.03 0.97
CA MET A 578 6.27 1.04 1.91
C MET A 578 5.58 0.86 3.26
N THR A 579 4.30 0.48 3.28
CA THR A 579 3.57 0.15 4.51
C THR A 579 4.16 -1.08 5.21
N ASN A 580 4.50 -2.12 4.45
CA ASN A 580 5.01 -3.40 4.96
C ASN A 580 6.54 -3.53 4.78
N ILE A 581 7.27 -2.42 4.97
CA ILE A 581 8.71 -2.36 4.68
C ILE A 581 9.51 -3.36 5.52
N SER A 582 9.00 -3.74 6.70
CA SER A 582 9.57 -4.77 7.58
C SER A 582 9.76 -6.14 6.90
N ARG A 583 9.03 -6.44 5.82
CA ARG A 583 9.21 -7.67 5.02
C ARG A 583 10.50 -7.68 4.21
N TYR A 584 11.08 -6.51 3.95
CA TYR A 584 12.31 -6.32 3.18
C TYR A 584 13.54 -6.10 4.08
N VAL A 585 13.39 -6.33 5.39
CA VAL A 585 14.46 -6.18 6.38
C VAL A 585 14.79 -7.51 7.02
N GLU A 586 16.08 -7.84 7.03
CA GLU A 586 16.59 -9.08 7.63
C GLU A 586 16.81 -8.95 9.14
N ASN A 587 17.29 -7.79 9.62
CA ASN A 587 17.56 -7.55 11.03
C ASN A 587 16.25 -7.58 11.85
N LYS A 588 16.19 -8.48 12.84
CA LYS A 588 14.98 -8.71 13.66
C LYS A 588 14.57 -7.50 14.49
N ASP A 589 15.52 -6.73 15.03
CA ASP A 589 15.23 -5.57 15.87
C ASP A 589 14.66 -4.43 15.04
N ILE A 590 15.26 -4.15 13.87
CA ILE A 590 14.75 -3.16 12.92
C ILE A 590 13.36 -3.58 12.41
N LYS A 591 13.17 -4.87 12.14
CA LYS A 591 11.88 -5.42 11.71
C LYS A 591 10.79 -5.21 12.77
N ALA A 592 11.11 -5.40 14.05
CA ALA A 592 10.19 -5.15 15.16
C ALA A 592 9.79 -3.66 15.21
N ILE A 593 10.75 -2.75 15.14
CA ILE A 593 10.50 -1.30 15.11
C ILE A 593 9.63 -0.90 13.92
N LEU A 594 9.90 -1.43 12.72
CA LEU A 594 9.12 -1.15 11.52
C LEU A 594 7.71 -1.73 11.55
N ASN A 595 7.47 -2.79 12.33
CA ASN A 595 6.12 -3.32 12.56
C ASN A 595 5.32 -2.49 13.56
N GLU A 596 6.00 -1.85 14.52
CA GLU A 596 5.39 -0.97 15.53
C GLU A 596 5.18 0.47 15.05
N THR A 597 5.78 0.83 13.91
CA THR A 597 5.69 2.14 13.27
C THR A 597 4.91 2.02 11.96
N ASP A 598 4.53 3.15 11.36
CA ASP A 598 3.82 3.20 10.07
C ASP A 598 4.71 2.82 8.87
N GLY A 599 5.70 1.94 9.03
CA GLY A 599 6.65 1.59 7.97
C GLY A 599 7.40 2.80 7.41
N LEU A 600 7.57 2.84 6.08
CA LEU A 600 8.36 3.87 5.40
C LEU A 600 7.51 5.07 4.97
N GLY A 601 7.52 6.12 5.79
CA GLY A 601 6.71 7.32 5.59
C GLY A 601 5.29 7.17 6.14
N THR A 602 4.65 8.28 6.48
CA THR A 602 3.29 8.30 7.04
C THR A 602 2.23 8.17 5.95
N GLU A 603 1.03 7.71 6.30
CA GLU A 603 -0.12 7.56 5.39
C GLU A 603 -0.38 8.83 4.55
N ALA A 604 -0.17 10.01 5.14
CA ALA A 604 -0.33 11.31 4.47
C ALA A 604 0.74 11.64 3.41
N THR A 605 1.94 11.03 3.49
CA THR A 605 3.11 11.45 2.70
C THR A 605 3.51 10.45 1.61
N ARG A 606 3.13 9.16 1.72
CA ARG A 606 3.57 8.12 0.77
C ARG A 606 3.17 8.42 -0.67
N ALA A 607 1.95 8.93 -0.89
CA ALA A 607 1.47 9.29 -2.23
C ALA A 607 2.35 10.36 -2.90
N ASP A 608 2.76 11.39 -2.14
CA ASP A 608 3.64 12.44 -2.65
C ASP A 608 5.07 11.95 -2.85
N ILE A 609 5.56 11.03 -2.02
CA ILE A 609 6.87 10.40 -2.20
C ILE A 609 6.89 9.59 -3.51
N ILE A 610 5.87 8.77 -3.77
CA ILE A 610 5.77 8.00 -5.03
C ILE A 610 5.72 8.94 -6.23
N ALA A 611 4.93 10.03 -6.15
CA ALA A 611 4.87 11.03 -7.22
C ALA A 611 6.24 11.69 -7.48
N LYS A 612 7.02 11.97 -6.42
CA LYS A 612 8.37 12.54 -6.53
C LYS A 612 9.36 11.63 -7.27
N LEU A 613 9.19 10.31 -7.21
CA LEU A 613 10.06 9.38 -7.96
C LEU A 613 10.02 9.65 -9.46
N PHE A 614 8.84 9.96 -9.98
CA PHE A 614 8.63 10.28 -11.40
C PHE A 614 9.01 11.73 -11.70
N GLU A 615 8.63 12.67 -10.84
CA GLU A 615 8.98 14.10 -11.00
C GLU A 615 10.50 14.30 -11.11
N LYS A 616 11.27 13.58 -10.29
CA LYS A 616 12.73 13.63 -10.25
C LYS A 616 13.42 12.65 -11.21
N GLN A 617 12.65 11.94 -12.04
CA GLN A 617 13.16 11.00 -13.04
C GLN A 617 14.00 9.85 -12.45
N PHE A 618 13.77 9.47 -11.20
CA PHE A 618 14.39 8.29 -10.60
C PHE A 618 13.72 6.99 -11.04
N CYS A 619 12.42 7.06 -11.31
CA CYS A 619 11.63 5.95 -11.82
C CYS A 619 10.84 6.37 -13.07
N LEU A 620 10.49 5.39 -13.89
CA LEU A 620 9.67 5.55 -15.09
C LEU A 620 8.37 4.77 -14.94
N LYS A 621 7.26 5.35 -15.41
CA LYS A 621 5.98 4.67 -15.50
C LYS A 621 5.88 3.95 -16.84
N ASP A 622 5.89 2.62 -16.81
CA ASP A 622 5.67 1.75 -17.97
C ASP A 622 4.29 1.10 -17.84
N LYS A 623 3.29 1.71 -18.49
CA LYS A 623 1.87 1.40 -18.29
C LYS A 623 1.49 1.54 -16.81
N ARG A 624 1.21 0.42 -16.13
CA ARG A 624 0.90 0.36 -14.70
C ARG A 624 2.12 0.06 -13.81
N TYR A 625 3.24 -0.31 -14.42
CA TYR A 625 4.45 -0.74 -13.72
C TYR A 625 5.40 0.44 -13.53
N ILE A 626 6.22 0.33 -12.49
CA ILE A 626 7.26 1.26 -12.09
C ILE A 626 8.58 0.56 -12.36
N LYS A 627 9.39 1.16 -13.22
CA LYS A 627 10.75 0.70 -13.52
C LYS A 627 11.76 1.72 -13.01
N ILE A 628 12.93 1.25 -12.61
CA ILE A 628 14.03 2.13 -12.24
C ILE A 628 14.54 2.85 -13.49
N ALA A 629 14.77 4.17 -13.41
CA ALA A 629 15.43 4.94 -14.47
C ALA A 629 16.96 4.88 -14.31
N ASP A 630 17.72 5.24 -15.34
CA ASP A 630 19.19 5.23 -15.28
C ASP A 630 19.75 6.15 -14.20
N ILE A 631 19.11 7.31 -13.98
CA ILE A 631 19.48 8.24 -12.89
C ILE A 631 19.24 7.60 -11.53
N GLY A 632 18.09 6.93 -11.34
CA GLY A 632 17.76 6.23 -10.09
C GLY A 632 18.71 5.05 -9.82
N ARG A 633 19.02 4.26 -10.85
CA ARG A 633 19.99 3.16 -10.79
C ARG A 633 21.36 3.68 -10.39
N SER A 634 21.85 4.70 -11.10
CA SER A 634 23.16 5.32 -10.84
C SER A 634 23.24 5.91 -9.43
N LEU A 635 22.16 6.51 -8.94
CA LEU A 635 22.08 7.05 -7.59
C LEU A 635 22.24 5.95 -6.54
N VAL A 636 21.42 4.91 -6.59
CA VAL A 636 21.48 3.83 -5.58
C VAL A 636 22.83 3.12 -5.59
N GLN A 637 23.43 2.92 -6.76
CA GLN A 637 24.76 2.31 -6.88
C GLN A 637 25.90 3.20 -6.35
N ALA A 638 25.73 4.53 -6.40
CA ALA A 638 26.73 5.47 -5.94
C ALA A 638 26.65 5.78 -4.43
N LEU A 639 25.50 5.53 -3.80
CA LEU A 639 25.28 5.83 -2.39
C LEU A 639 25.70 4.69 -1.46
N PRO A 640 26.10 5.01 -0.21
CA PRO A 640 26.28 4.01 0.84
C PRO A 640 25.02 3.18 1.08
N GLN A 641 25.18 1.87 1.30
CA GLN A 641 24.06 0.96 1.58
C GLN A 641 23.24 1.40 2.80
N GLU A 642 23.90 1.93 3.84
CA GLU A 642 23.25 2.47 5.05
C GLU A 642 22.18 3.55 4.73
N LEU A 643 22.37 4.33 3.67
CA LEU A 643 21.44 5.39 3.25
C LEU A 643 20.29 4.86 2.37
N CYS A 644 20.50 3.71 1.73
CA CYS A 644 19.52 3.04 0.88
C CYS A 644 18.65 2.04 1.66
N ALA A 645 19.05 1.69 2.88
CA ALA A 645 18.32 0.81 3.78
C ALA A 645 17.22 1.57 4.56
N PRO A 646 16.10 0.91 4.90
CA PRO A 646 15.02 1.53 5.68
C PRO A 646 15.37 1.69 7.17
N ASP A 647 16.46 1.08 7.63
CA ASP A 647 16.88 0.94 9.03
C ASP A 647 16.93 2.28 9.77
N ILE A 648 17.47 3.31 9.12
CA ILE A 648 17.62 4.64 9.70
C ILE A 648 16.26 5.31 9.88
N THR A 649 15.33 5.06 8.96
CA THR A 649 13.94 5.50 9.11
C THR A 649 13.34 4.87 10.36
N ALA A 650 13.53 3.58 10.57
CA ALA A 650 13.03 2.87 11.74
C ALA A 650 13.60 3.45 13.05
N MET A 651 14.93 3.59 13.11
CA MET A 651 15.63 4.10 14.28
C MET A 651 15.18 5.53 14.63
N TRP A 652 15.04 6.40 13.63
CA TRP A 652 14.56 7.76 13.85
C TRP A 652 13.12 7.77 14.34
N GLU A 653 12.20 7.03 13.70
CA GLU A 653 10.80 7.02 14.16
C GLU A 653 10.67 6.48 15.59
N ARG A 654 11.51 5.52 16.00
CA ARG A 654 11.60 5.09 17.41
C ARG A 654 12.03 6.23 18.33
N SER A 655 13.17 6.87 18.04
CA SER A 655 13.68 7.98 18.88
C SER A 655 12.69 9.14 18.95
N LEU A 656 12.06 9.48 17.83
CA LEU A 656 11.04 10.52 17.76
C LEU A 656 9.78 10.15 18.54
N LYS A 657 9.35 8.88 18.52
CA LYS A 657 8.21 8.41 19.32
C LYS A 657 8.51 8.51 20.81
N GLN A 658 9.69 8.04 21.25
CA GLN A 658 10.12 8.14 22.65
C GLN A 658 10.22 9.60 23.12
N MET A 659 10.70 10.49 22.26
CA MET A 659 10.72 11.93 22.53
C MET A 659 9.29 12.51 22.67
N ALA A 660 8.35 12.08 21.81
CA ALA A 660 6.95 12.49 21.88
C ALA A 660 6.26 12.03 23.18
N GLU A 661 6.62 10.84 23.67
CA GLU A 661 6.15 10.27 24.93
C GLU A 661 6.82 10.91 26.18
N GLY A 662 7.82 11.78 25.98
CA GLY A 662 8.50 12.49 27.07
C GLY A 662 9.57 11.66 27.78
N ASN A 663 10.12 10.63 27.14
CA ASN A 663 11.21 9.84 27.71
C ASN A 663 12.49 10.70 27.85
N PRO A 664 13.05 10.87 29.07
CA PRO A 664 14.20 11.73 29.30
C PRO A 664 15.50 11.28 28.61
N GLU A 665 15.61 10.00 28.22
CA GLU A 665 16.77 9.50 27.47
C GLU A 665 16.77 10.00 26.01
N PHE A 666 15.61 10.36 25.47
CA PHE A 666 15.43 10.78 24.08
C PHE A 666 15.14 12.28 24.00
N SER A 667 16.20 13.08 24.09
CA SER A 667 16.11 14.54 23.97
C SER A 667 16.33 15.03 22.54
N TYR A 668 15.73 16.18 22.20
CA TYR A 668 15.99 16.88 20.94
C TYR A 668 17.50 17.09 20.70
N ASN A 669 18.24 17.58 21.71
CA ASN A 669 19.66 17.87 21.56
C ASN A 669 20.50 16.60 21.32
N GLY A 670 20.22 15.52 22.07
CA GLY A 670 20.92 14.24 21.89
C GLY A 670 20.70 13.68 20.48
N PHE A 671 19.45 13.67 20.03
CA PHE A 671 19.10 13.23 18.67
C PHE A 671 19.81 14.06 17.58
N MET A 672 19.86 15.39 17.73
CA MET A 672 20.52 16.26 16.75
C MET A 672 22.06 16.12 16.74
N GLN A 673 22.67 15.80 17.89
CA GLN A 673 24.11 15.52 17.99
C GLN A 673 24.48 14.21 17.29
N GLU A 674 23.73 13.13 17.55
CA GLU A 674 23.90 11.84 16.87
C GLU A 674 23.73 11.97 15.35
N LEU A 675 22.70 12.73 14.93
CA LEU A 675 22.46 13.04 13.52
C LEU A 675 23.65 13.76 12.89
N ALA A 676 24.20 14.79 13.53
CA ALA A 676 25.33 15.55 12.99
C ALA A 676 26.56 14.66 12.77
N ALA A 677 26.93 13.86 13.77
CA ALA A 677 28.05 12.92 13.68
C ALA A 677 27.82 11.89 12.56
N TRP A 678 26.60 11.40 12.41
CA TRP A 678 26.24 10.46 11.36
C TRP A 678 26.31 11.09 9.95
N ILE A 679 25.88 12.34 9.78
CA ILE A 679 25.98 13.06 8.51
C ILE A 679 27.44 13.29 8.11
N GLU A 680 28.31 13.63 9.07
CA GLU A 680 29.76 13.71 8.82
C GLU A 680 30.35 12.38 8.34
N LYS A 681 29.98 11.27 9.00
CA LYS A 681 30.37 9.92 8.57
C LYS A 681 29.95 9.65 7.12
N LEU A 682 28.69 9.93 6.77
CA LEU A 682 28.17 9.69 5.42
C LEU A 682 28.86 10.56 4.36
N LEU A 683 29.13 11.83 4.65
CA LEU A 683 29.87 12.71 3.74
C LEU A 683 31.30 12.18 3.51
N GLY A 684 31.94 11.65 4.56
CA GLY A 684 33.22 10.96 4.46
C GLY A 684 33.16 9.74 3.54
N MET A 685 32.13 8.89 3.68
CA MET A 685 31.92 7.73 2.81
C MET A 685 31.68 8.14 1.35
N LEU A 686 30.84 9.15 1.10
CA LEU A 686 30.58 9.67 -0.25
C LEU A 686 31.85 10.21 -0.91
N ARG A 687 32.73 10.84 -0.15
CA ARG A 687 34.03 11.31 -0.65
C ARG A 687 34.91 10.14 -1.10
N GLN A 688 35.00 9.10 -0.28
CA GLN A 688 35.77 7.89 -0.61
C GLN A 688 35.18 7.15 -1.83
N GLN A 689 33.85 7.18 -1.98
CA GLN A 689 33.11 6.54 -3.07
C GLN A 689 32.83 7.47 -4.26
N SER A 690 33.49 8.62 -4.34
CA SER A 690 33.23 9.63 -5.38
C SER A 690 33.37 9.08 -6.81
N ASN A 691 34.24 8.10 -7.04
CA ASN A 691 34.38 7.42 -8.33
C ASN A 691 33.13 6.62 -8.75
N ASN A 692 32.29 6.18 -7.80
CA ASN A 692 31.05 5.46 -8.11
C ASN A 692 30.05 6.36 -8.87
N PHE A 693 30.20 7.68 -8.79
CA PHE A 693 29.40 8.64 -9.55
C PHE A 693 29.77 8.70 -11.04
N GLN A 694 30.77 7.95 -11.50
CA GLN A 694 31.09 7.83 -12.93
C GLN A 694 29.92 7.29 -13.76
N SER A 695 29.02 6.49 -13.17
CA SER A 695 27.80 5.99 -13.81
C SER A 695 26.85 7.11 -14.29
N PHE A 696 26.98 8.32 -13.74
CA PHE A 696 26.21 9.48 -14.19
C PHE A 696 26.72 10.12 -15.48
N ARG A 697 27.85 9.67 -16.03
CA ARG A 697 28.41 10.22 -17.26
C ARG A 697 27.42 10.07 -18.42
N GLY A 698 27.06 11.20 -19.02
CA GLY A 698 26.12 11.24 -20.16
C GLY A 698 24.65 11.19 -19.77
N LEU A 699 24.32 11.15 -18.47
CA LEU A 699 22.95 11.31 -17.98
C LEU A 699 22.60 12.80 -17.85
N ASP A 700 21.35 13.14 -18.16
CA ASP A 700 20.83 14.50 -18.08
C ASP A 700 19.48 14.53 -17.34
N ASN A 701 19.41 15.36 -16.31
CA ASN A 701 18.20 15.67 -15.54
C ASN A 701 17.78 17.14 -15.71
N SER A 702 18.25 17.83 -16.75
CA SER A 702 17.89 19.22 -17.08
C SER A 702 16.38 19.41 -17.30
N LYS A 703 15.68 18.34 -17.70
CA LYS A 703 14.22 18.32 -17.84
C LYS A 703 13.48 18.05 -16.52
N GLY A 704 14.11 17.41 -15.53
CA GLY A 704 13.56 17.23 -14.18
C GLY A 704 13.79 18.43 -13.25
N GLY A 705 14.33 19.54 -13.78
CA GLY A 705 14.87 20.66 -13.02
C GLY A 705 14.28 22.05 -13.31
N LYS A 706 13.13 22.20 -13.97
CA LYS A 706 12.42 23.50 -14.03
C LYS A 706 11.54 23.77 -12.80
N TYR A 707 12.02 23.44 -11.61
CA TYR A 707 11.49 24.01 -10.36
C TYR A 707 12.65 24.24 -9.40
N GLY A 708 13.50 25.21 -9.74
CA GLY A 708 14.14 26.01 -8.71
C GLY A 708 13.04 26.70 -7.90
N PHE A 709 13.22 26.78 -6.58
CA PHE A 709 12.35 27.56 -5.69
C PHE A 709 12.13 28.96 -6.27
N SER A 710 10.97 29.18 -6.92
CA SER A 710 10.50 30.49 -7.38
C SER A 710 8.99 30.45 -7.66
N LYS A 711 8.26 31.17 -6.81
CA LYS A 711 6.94 31.79 -7.05
C LYS A 711 5.76 30.84 -7.36
N TYR A 712 5.16 30.36 -6.27
CA TYR A 712 3.69 30.26 -6.22
C TYR A 712 3.08 31.64 -6.46
N GLY A 713 2.14 31.71 -7.40
CA GLY A 713 1.28 32.87 -7.61
C GLY A 713 1.30 33.39 -9.04
N LYS A 714 0.36 32.89 -9.85
CA LYS A 714 -0.46 33.67 -10.80
C LYS A 714 -1.52 32.77 -11.40
N SER A 715 -2.72 32.77 -10.80
CA SER A 715 -3.92 32.72 -11.61
C SER A 715 -4.18 34.16 -12.08
N SER A 716 -4.06 34.35 -13.39
CA SER A 716 -4.67 35.47 -14.11
C SER A 716 -5.33 34.77 -15.28
N GLY A 717 -6.65 34.64 -15.28
CA GLY A 717 -7.50 35.72 -15.76
C GLY A 717 -8.07 35.27 -17.10
N SER A 718 -9.39 35.25 -17.17
CA SER A 718 -10.21 34.84 -18.30
C SER A 718 -9.64 35.30 -19.66
N LYS A 719 -9.49 34.36 -20.59
CA LYS A 719 -9.55 34.66 -22.03
C LYS A 719 -10.50 33.68 -22.71
N THR A 720 -11.60 34.28 -23.15
CA THR A 720 -12.59 33.83 -24.11
C THR A 720 -11.93 33.15 -25.32
N TYR A 721 -12.35 31.92 -25.62
CA TYR A 721 -12.03 31.26 -26.89
C TYR A 721 -13.00 31.75 -27.97
N SER A 722 -12.51 32.62 -28.86
CA SER A 722 -13.16 32.91 -30.13
C SER A 722 -12.85 31.80 -31.14
N LYS A 723 -13.89 31.34 -31.84
CA LYS A 723 -13.87 30.42 -32.98
C LYS A 723 -12.79 30.82 -34.01
N GLY A 724 -12.01 29.85 -34.47
CA GLY A 724 -11.07 29.99 -35.58
C GLY A 724 -11.00 28.68 -36.38
N ASN A 725 -11.48 28.73 -37.62
CA ASN A 725 -11.61 27.64 -38.58
C ASN A 725 -10.29 26.90 -38.85
N TYR A 726 -10.33 25.56 -38.85
CA TYR A 726 -9.33 24.74 -39.54
C TYR A 726 -10.00 23.97 -40.68
N LYS A 727 -9.58 24.33 -41.90
CA LYS A 727 -9.91 23.69 -43.17
C LYS A 727 -9.23 22.32 -43.26
N SER A 728 -9.93 21.42 -43.92
CA SER A 728 -9.51 20.09 -44.32
C SER A 728 -8.41 20.12 -45.40
N SER A 729 -7.47 19.20 -45.30
CA SER A 729 -6.79 18.60 -46.45
C SER A 729 -6.28 17.23 -46.05
N GLY A 730 -6.74 16.19 -46.74
CA GLY A 730 -6.58 14.80 -46.35
C GLY A 730 -5.46 14.02 -47.06
N LYS A 731 -5.46 12.73 -46.70
CA LYS A 731 -4.89 11.54 -47.33
C LYS A 731 -3.36 11.37 -47.35
N THR A 732 -2.91 10.37 -46.58
CA THR A 732 -2.26 9.09 -46.99
C THR A 732 -1.60 8.52 -45.73
N GLY A 733 -1.47 7.22 -45.42
CA GLY A 733 -1.91 5.94 -45.96
C GLY A 733 -1.41 4.90 -44.94
N TYR A 734 -2.29 4.00 -44.51
CA TYR A 734 -1.99 2.95 -43.53
C TYR A 734 -1.02 1.89 -44.11
N LYS A 735 0.00 1.50 -43.33
CA LYS A 735 0.64 0.18 -43.44
C LYS A 735 0.86 -0.41 -42.05
N SER A 736 0.22 -1.55 -41.82
CA SER A 736 0.38 -2.46 -40.69
C SER A 736 1.66 -3.28 -40.85
N ASN A 737 2.43 -3.45 -39.78
CA ASN A 737 3.54 -4.41 -39.74
C ASN A 737 3.20 -5.60 -38.84
N LYS A 738 3.30 -6.78 -39.46
CA LYS A 738 3.10 -8.11 -38.90
C LYS A 738 4.32 -8.57 -38.10
N SER A 739 4.00 -9.41 -37.11
CA SER A 739 4.76 -10.48 -36.45
C SER A 739 6.20 -10.78 -36.92
N TYR A 740 7.12 -10.76 -35.98
CA TYR A 740 8.41 -11.47 -36.06
C TYR A 740 8.29 -12.82 -35.33
N SER A 741 8.55 -13.89 -36.06
CA SER A 741 8.69 -15.26 -35.57
C SER A 741 9.72 -15.96 -36.47
N GLN A 742 10.56 -16.79 -35.84
CA GLN A 742 11.55 -17.70 -36.42
C GLN A 742 12.86 -17.09 -36.96
N TYR A 743 13.94 -17.32 -36.21
CA TYR A 743 15.17 -17.92 -36.72
C TYR A 743 15.94 -18.55 -35.54
N ASN A 744 16.11 -19.88 -35.58
CA ASN A 744 17.32 -20.59 -35.14
C ASN A 744 17.11 -22.11 -35.22
N LYS A 745 17.72 -22.74 -36.24
CA LYS A 745 18.21 -24.12 -36.17
C LYS A 745 19.07 -24.38 -37.41
N THR A 746 20.37 -24.56 -37.18
CA THR A 746 21.18 -25.78 -37.44
C THR A 746 22.60 -25.40 -37.85
N ALA A 747 23.55 -25.77 -37.01
CA ALA A 747 24.88 -26.19 -37.46
C ALA A 747 25.49 -27.14 -36.42
N ARG A 748 26.15 -28.18 -36.94
CA ARG A 748 27.18 -29.07 -36.35
C ARG A 748 26.70 -30.45 -35.89
N ASN A 749 27.03 -31.50 -36.64
CA ASN A 749 28.35 -32.15 -36.55
C ASN A 749 28.48 -33.29 -37.59
N ASN A 750 29.64 -33.36 -38.24
CA ASN A 750 30.19 -34.58 -38.81
C ASN A 750 31.28 -35.05 -37.86
N ASP A 751 31.26 -36.32 -37.45
CA ASP A 751 32.45 -37.18 -37.45
C ASP A 751 31.98 -38.65 -37.53
N PRO A 752 32.80 -39.57 -38.08
CA PRO A 752 32.31 -40.76 -38.76
C PRO A 752 32.13 -41.96 -37.82
N PHE A 753 31.34 -42.90 -38.34
CA PHE A 753 30.89 -44.20 -37.80
C PHE A 753 29.55 -44.19 -37.09
#